data_AF-A0A3R5ZMQ8-F1
#
_entry.id   AF-A0A3R5ZMQ8-F1
#
_cell.length_a   1.000
_cell.length_b   1.000
_cell.length_c   1.000
_cell.angle_alpha   90.00
_cell.angle_beta   90.00
_cell.angle_gamma   90.00
#
_symmetry.space_group_name_H-M   'P 1'
#
loop_
_entity.id
_entity.type
_entity.pdbx_description
1 polymer ?
#
loop_
_entity_poly.entity_id
_entity_poly.type
_entity_poly.pdbx_seq_one_letter_code
_entity_poly.pdbx_strand_id
1 'polypeptide(L)'
;MRKIREIALVTATALLMTMCPVDMTGSNSKHSGRAGYTVYAAETDSAEYTVASSSDSDKPVEKNGWYNEDGKRFYYSEGEKLKSQLLQINEKNNGKIYKNIYYLSSDGSVAGGLKKVNESLYYFDSSSKTFPGAAVSGWKSVNNKTYYFLSSKKAAVGVTTIGSKKYYFAPDTNVLQGGLKKTTNGYMYFSTKTGVAVVNRLVDSMYFNGEGYAVKRTFVTYNGNDYYIGSNYKAVTGIKKIDNYYYNFDSKGVMKKNVWYQSKSGRYYFGSNGRTVKGLNRISGYTFYFDGNFKIVKNTWKTINGNKYYFGPSSKAYTGLRKIGNYYYYFGAKGVMAKNKFLKISGKKYYFGGNGRAYIGVRRVNGEVYNFSSKGYLTTGIKKVYGRLYLFDENGKVVRRSGWYTSKKGNKYYLKSNGSLVTGYKKIGDDFYFFSETNGRMYKNRWAYAKGYKFYFGKNGKRLTNVESILGPQDSYEIMVNKTTNVVTIYVKDGNKGYTIPVKAFVCSGGDSTPLGTFYIPAKWRWLSLVGNCYGQWNTLITYEESILFHSVYYDEVDADTLSVDAYNKLGTTCSHGCIRLKAGDAKWIYDNCSLGTKITIFESNADGPFPKPSFVKLNSSHTWDPTDPNMAYKCKERGCHKGIAW
;
A
#
# COMPACT_ATOMS: atom_id res chain seq x y z
N MET A 1 -31.42 5.75 17.22
CA MET A 1 -30.62 6.47 18.24
C MET A 1 -29.74 7.48 17.48
N ARG A 2 -29.95 8.81 17.61
CA ARG A 2 -29.52 9.72 18.71
C ARG A 2 -27.99 9.65 18.94
N LYS A 3 -27.18 10.73 18.96
CA LYS A 3 -27.34 12.21 18.88
C LYS A 3 -26.09 12.79 18.15
N ILE A 4 -26.15 13.77 17.25
CA ILE A 4 -26.40 15.24 17.41
C ILE A 4 -25.28 16.00 18.16
N ARG A 5 -24.64 16.97 17.48
CA ARG A 5 -24.69 18.41 17.82
C ARG A 5 -24.17 19.33 16.69
N GLU A 6 -25.09 20.14 16.17
CA GLU A 6 -24.84 21.40 15.45
C GLU A 6 -25.07 22.60 16.42
N ILE A 7 -25.18 23.81 15.84
CA ILE A 7 -25.73 25.08 16.38
C ILE A 7 -24.68 25.99 17.05
N ALA A 8 -24.64 27.31 16.80
CA ALA A 8 -25.07 28.13 15.65
C ALA A 8 -24.49 29.57 15.81
N LEU A 9 -24.66 30.37 14.75
CA LEU A 9 -24.53 31.82 14.68
C LEU A 9 -25.32 32.58 15.77
N VAL A 10 -24.88 33.79 16.15
CA VAL A 10 -25.64 35.06 15.99
C VAL A 10 -24.75 36.28 16.31
N THR A 11 -25.13 37.43 15.74
CA THR A 11 -24.45 38.73 15.65
C THR A 11 -24.60 39.65 16.87
N ALA A 12 -23.66 40.59 17.09
CA ALA A 12 -23.92 42.06 17.01
C ALA A 12 -22.78 42.98 17.51
N THR A 13 -22.49 43.99 16.70
CA THR A 13 -22.06 45.38 16.93
C THR A 13 -21.51 45.88 18.29
N ALA A 14 -20.28 46.42 18.26
CA ALA A 14 -19.80 47.64 18.96
C ALA A 14 -18.53 48.10 18.21
N LEU A 15 -18.49 49.20 17.45
CA LEU A 15 -18.40 50.60 17.88
C LEU A 15 -17.40 50.84 19.03
N LEU A 16 -16.25 51.45 18.72
CA LEU A 16 -15.60 52.41 19.61
C LEU A 16 -14.80 53.44 18.79
N MET A 17 -15.26 54.68 18.78
CA MET A 17 -14.38 55.85 18.64
C MET A 17 -13.73 56.12 20.01
N THR A 18 -12.49 56.60 20.03
CA THR A 18 -11.95 57.71 20.87
C THR A 18 -10.46 57.81 20.49
N MET A 19 -9.94 58.95 20.03
CA MET A 19 -9.64 60.21 20.74
C MET A 19 -8.49 60.10 21.74
N CYS A 20 -7.69 61.17 21.82
CA CYS A 20 -6.37 61.24 22.47
C CYS A 20 -6.38 61.08 24.00
N PRO A 21 -5.18 60.83 24.56
CA PRO A 21 -4.64 61.63 25.68
C PRO A 21 -3.20 62.13 25.37
N VAL A 22 -2.71 63.32 25.73
CA VAL A 22 -3.17 64.43 26.61
C VAL A 22 -3.25 64.04 28.10
N ASP A 23 -2.32 64.45 28.98
CA ASP A 23 -1.02 65.13 28.72
C ASP A 23 -0.02 65.06 29.92
N MET A 24 1.19 65.58 29.70
CA MET A 24 2.15 66.21 30.65
C MET A 24 2.38 65.65 32.07
N THR A 25 3.68 65.52 32.41
CA THR A 25 4.30 66.12 33.61
C THR A 25 5.69 66.68 33.22
N GLY A 26 6.24 67.77 33.78
CA GLY A 26 5.66 68.78 34.68
C GLY A 26 6.70 69.42 35.63
N SER A 27 7.18 70.63 35.34
CA SER A 27 7.75 71.61 36.30
C SER A 27 8.07 72.94 35.57
N ASN A 28 7.25 73.99 35.79
CA ASN A 28 7.43 75.08 36.77
C ASN A 28 8.55 76.06 36.38
N SER A 29 8.30 77.37 36.17
CA SER A 29 7.54 78.27 37.06
C SER A 29 7.22 79.66 36.45
N LYS A 30 6.10 80.30 36.89
CA LYS A 30 5.87 81.76 37.17
C LYS A 30 6.34 82.83 36.15
N HIS A 31 5.75 84.02 35.91
CA HIS A 31 4.56 84.83 36.29
C HIS A 31 4.64 86.13 35.42
N SER A 32 3.69 87.06 35.26
CA SER A 32 2.22 87.14 35.39
C SER A 32 1.75 88.53 34.89
N GLY A 33 0.66 88.68 34.13
CA GLY A 33 0.19 90.00 33.64
C GLY A 33 -1.12 89.95 32.83
N ARG A 34 -1.92 91.03 32.86
CA ARG A 34 -3.35 91.04 32.46
C ARG A 34 -3.77 92.42 31.90
N ALA A 35 -4.70 92.43 30.93
CA ALA A 35 -5.45 93.59 30.38
C ALA A 35 -4.61 94.66 29.61
N GLY A 36 -5.17 95.49 28.72
CA GLY A 36 -6.57 95.64 28.28
C GLY A 36 -6.74 96.52 27.01
N TYR A 37 -7.98 96.93 26.72
CA TYR A 37 -8.44 97.81 25.62
C TYR A 37 -7.87 99.26 25.74
N THR A 38 -8.00 100.26 24.83
CA THR A 38 -8.97 100.56 23.74
C THR A 38 -8.37 101.56 22.70
N VAL A 39 -9.18 102.01 21.73
CA VAL A 39 -8.92 102.91 20.57
C VAL A 39 -8.79 104.41 20.95
N TYR A 40 -8.03 105.22 20.17
CA TYR A 40 -8.42 106.51 19.50
C TYR A 40 -7.23 107.13 18.70
N ALA A 41 -7.44 108.25 18.01
CA ALA A 41 -6.69 108.69 16.81
C ALA A 41 -6.03 110.09 16.91
N ALA A 42 -5.51 110.58 15.76
CA ALA A 42 -5.04 111.94 15.39
C ALA A 42 -3.51 112.23 15.39
N GLU A 43 -3.03 112.71 14.23
CA GLU A 43 -2.31 113.98 13.91
C GLU A 43 -1.42 114.66 15.00
N THR A 44 -0.31 115.38 14.72
CA THR A 44 0.30 115.93 13.47
C THR A 44 1.79 116.31 13.68
N ASP A 45 2.45 116.87 12.65
CA ASP A 45 3.56 117.87 12.72
C ASP A 45 5.01 117.42 13.06
N SER A 46 6.08 118.05 12.54
CA SER A 46 6.22 119.06 11.44
C SER A 46 7.70 119.21 10.99
N ALA A 47 7.95 120.21 10.11
CA ALA A 47 9.22 120.79 9.66
C ALA A 47 9.86 120.26 8.35
N GLU A 48 10.38 121.07 7.42
CA GLU A 48 10.01 122.36 6.79
C GLU A 48 11.19 122.82 5.89
N TYR A 49 10.91 123.17 4.61
CA TYR A 49 11.66 124.09 3.72
C TYR A 49 13.18 123.82 3.41
N THR A 50 13.82 124.35 2.33
CA THR A 50 13.54 125.49 1.41
C THR A 50 13.73 125.18 -0.09
N VAL A 51 13.33 126.17 -0.91
CA VAL A 51 13.31 126.23 -2.39
C VAL A 51 14.68 126.47 -3.03
N ALA A 52 14.91 125.94 -4.24
CA ALA A 52 15.77 126.59 -5.24
C ALA A 52 15.23 126.35 -6.67
N SER A 53 15.26 127.39 -7.50
CA SER A 53 14.76 127.40 -8.88
C SER A 53 15.88 127.54 -9.92
N SER A 54 15.48 127.41 -11.19
CA SER A 54 16.13 127.85 -12.44
C SER A 54 17.37 127.11 -12.99
N SER A 55 17.22 126.72 -14.26
CA SER A 55 18.22 126.65 -15.35
C SER A 55 19.53 125.87 -15.14
N ASP A 56 19.71 124.79 -15.90
CA ASP A 56 20.45 124.93 -17.18
C ASP A 56 20.10 123.82 -18.20
N SER A 57 20.73 123.90 -19.36
CA SER A 57 20.36 123.37 -20.67
C SER A 57 20.96 122.00 -21.05
N ASP A 58 20.34 121.39 -22.07
CA ASP A 58 20.75 120.23 -22.88
C ASP A 58 21.87 119.30 -22.37
N LYS A 59 21.45 118.18 -21.75
CA LYS A 59 22.12 116.88 -21.89
C LYS A 59 21.06 115.80 -22.14
N PRO A 60 21.25 114.90 -23.12
CA PRO A 60 20.31 113.80 -23.34
C PRO A 60 20.33 112.87 -22.12
N VAL A 61 19.15 112.58 -21.56
CA VAL A 61 19.01 111.56 -20.51
C VAL A 61 19.38 110.21 -21.13
N GLU A 62 20.50 109.66 -20.67
CA GLU A 62 21.02 108.39 -21.13
C GLU A 62 19.99 107.27 -20.89
N LYS A 63 19.46 106.67 -21.97
CA LYS A 63 18.44 105.62 -21.84
C LYS A 63 19.05 104.42 -21.09
N ASN A 64 18.47 104.06 -19.97
CA ASN A 64 18.90 102.92 -19.16
C ASN A 64 17.68 102.25 -18.50
N GLY A 65 17.49 100.94 -18.71
CA GLY A 65 16.31 100.19 -18.28
C GLY A 65 15.27 99.95 -19.38
N TRP A 66 14.01 99.78 -18.97
CA TRP A 66 12.90 99.38 -19.85
C TRP A 66 12.21 100.56 -20.54
N TYR A 67 12.05 100.46 -21.87
CA TYR A 67 11.29 101.42 -22.68
C TYR A 67 10.27 100.69 -23.56
N ASN A 68 9.16 101.36 -23.87
CA ASN A 68 8.19 100.90 -24.86
C ASN A 68 8.22 101.86 -26.05
N GLU A 69 8.40 101.32 -27.26
CA GLU A 69 8.47 102.06 -28.52
C GLU A 69 7.61 101.28 -29.53
N ASP A 70 6.66 101.95 -30.21
CA ASP A 70 5.74 101.37 -31.19
C ASP A 70 5.04 100.06 -30.74
N GLY A 71 4.62 100.02 -29.47
CA GLY A 71 3.96 98.85 -28.86
C GLY A 71 4.89 97.66 -28.55
N LYS A 72 6.20 97.78 -28.80
CA LYS A 72 7.23 96.79 -28.45
C LYS A 72 8.02 97.24 -27.21
N ARG A 73 8.43 96.29 -26.37
CA ARG A 73 9.27 96.51 -25.18
C ARG A 73 10.74 96.29 -25.52
N PHE A 74 11.61 97.22 -25.10
CA PHE A 74 13.06 97.22 -25.32
C PHE A 74 13.81 97.47 -24.01
N TYR A 75 15.03 96.94 -23.89
CA TYR A 75 15.93 97.25 -22.78
C TYR A 75 17.16 98.01 -23.28
N TYR A 76 17.50 99.09 -22.58
CA TYR A 76 18.69 99.88 -22.81
C TYR A 76 19.67 99.75 -21.65
N SER A 77 20.97 99.76 -21.93
CA SER A 77 22.05 99.79 -20.95
C SER A 77 23.12 100.74 -21.45
N GLU A 78 23.55 101.71 -20.63
CA GLU A 78 24.59 102.68 -21.01
C GLU A 78 24.27 103.37 -22.37
N GLY A 79 23.01 103.79 -22.55
CA GLY A 79 22.52 104.42 -23.77
C GLY A 79 22.24 103.47 -24.95
N GLU A 80 22.79 102.25 -24.95
CA GLU A 80 22.64 101.31 -26.06
C GLU A 80 21.41 100.39 -25.94
N LYS A 81 20.68 100.23 -27.06
CA LYS A 81 19.59 99.24 -27.17
C LYS A 81 20.18 97.83 -27.29
N LEU A 82 20.00 97.00 -26.27
CA LEU A 82 20.48 95.61 -26.26
C LEU A 82 19.70 94.74 -27.26
N LYS A 83 20.39 93.87 -28.01
CA LYS A 83 19.82 93.02 -29.08
C LYS A 83 20.39 91.60 -29.07
N SER A 84 19.66 90.66 -29.67
CA SER A 84 20.07 89.27 -29.98
C SER A 84 20.58 88.42 -28.80
N GLN A 85 20.20 88.72 -27.55
CA GLN A 85 20.77 88.10 -26.36
C GLN A 85 19.75 87.76 -25.27
N LEU A 86 20.16 86.92 -24.31
CA LEU A 86 19.41 86.72 -23.07
C LEU A 86 19.76 87.84 -22.08
N LEU A 87 18.76 88.60 -21.68
CA LEU A 87 18.86 89.59 -20.62
C LEU A 87 18.37 88.97 -19.30
N GLN A 88 19.18 89.01 -18.26
CA GLN A 88 18.80 88.55 -16.92
C GLN A 88 18.84 89.71 -15.94
N ILE A 89 17.70 90.07 -15.36
CA ILE A 89 17.56 91.21 -14.45
C ILE A 89 16.77 90.86 -13.20
N ASN A 90 16.94 91.68 -12.16
CA ASN A 90 16.19 91.61 -10.91
C ASN A 90 15.11 92.70 -10.92
N GLU A 91 13.84 92.31 -11.11
CA GLU A 91 12.70 93.24 -11.09
C GLU A 91 11.97 93.15 -9.74
N LYS A 92 11.58 94.29 -9.17
CA LYS A 92 10.76 94.34 -7.94
C LYS A 92 9.27 94.38 -8.32
N ASN A 93 8.46 93.56 -7.67
CA ASN A 93 7.00 93.65 -7.71
C ASN A 93 6.43 93.33 -6.32
N ASN A 94 5.54 94.19 -5.80
CA ASN A 94 4.94 94.08 -4.46
C ASN A 94 5.96 93.70 -3.35
N GLY A 95 7.09 94.41 -3.30
CA GLY A 95 8.16 94.21 -2.32
C GLY A 95 9.04 92.97 -2.52
N LYS A 96 8.73 92.07 -3.46
CA LYS A 96 9.55 90.88 -3.77
C LYS A 96 10.42 91.11 -5.00
N ILE A 97 11.64 90.57 -4.97
CA ILE A 97 12.58 90.59 -6.09
C ILE A 97 12.40 89.31 -6.92
N TYR A 98 12.23 89.48 -8.23
CA TYR A 98 12.08 88.42 -9.21
C TYR A 98 13.26 88.45 -10.17
N LYS A 99 14.01 87.34 -10.22
CA LYS A 99 15.11 87.15 -11.18
C LYS A 99 14.54 86.66 -12.51
N ASN A 100 14.21 87.62 -13.38
CA ASN A 100 13.59 87.37 -14.66
C ASN A 100 14.64 87.23 -15.78
N ILE A 101 14.34 86.39 -16.75
CA ILE A 101 15.15 86.22 -17.97
C ILE A 101 14.25 86.61 -19.15
N TYR A 102 14.76 87.45 -20.03
CA TYR A 102 14.13 87.89 -21.27
C TYR A 102 15.04 87.49 -22.44
N TYR A 103 14.46 87.36 -23.64
CA TYR A 103 15.26 87.30 -24.87
C TYR A 103 14.96 88.54 -25.70
N LEU A 104 16.01 89.28 -26.05
CA LEU A 104 15.94 90.44 -26.92
C LEU A 104 16.20 89.98 -28.35
N SER A 105 15.26 90.30 -29.24
CA SER A 105 15.29 89.93 -30.65
C SER A 105 16.39 90.69 -31.42
N SER A 106 16.53 90.41 -32.71
CA SER A 106 17.50 91.11 -33.58
C SER A 106 17.18 92.60 -33.75
N ASP A 107 15.92 93.02 -33.62
CA ASP A 107 15.51 94.43 -33.55
C ASP A 107 15.65 95.03 -32.13
N GLY A 108 15.98 94.21 -31.13
CA GLY A 108 16.03 94.55 -29.70
C GLY A 108 14.74 94.34 -28.93
N SER A 109 13.63 93.98 -29.59
CA SER A 109 12.34 93.81 -28.93
C SER A 109 12.28 92.52 -28.10
N VAL A 110 11.62 92.57 -26.95
CA VAL A 110 11.38 91.39 -26.11
C VAL A 110 10.55 90.35 -26.88
N ALA A 111 11.13 89.17 -27.11
CA ALA A 111 10.47 88.09 -27.82
C ALA A 111 9.39 87.39 -26.98
N GLY A 112 8.39 86.86 -27.67
CA GLY A 112 7.37 85.96 -27.12
C GLY A 112 7.51 84.52 -27.59
N GLY A 113 6.96 83.59 -26.81
CA GLY A 113 6.80 82.19 -27.20
C GLY A 113 8.08 81.35 -27.03
N LEU A 114 8.17 80.27 -27.82
CA LEU A 114 9.29 79.34 -27.78
C LEU A 114 10.50 79.91 -28.53
N LYS A 115 11.65 80.00 -27.85
CA LYS A 115 12.92 80.41 -28.46
C LYS A 115 14.07 79.51 -28.01
N LYS A 116 14.83 78.99 -28.97
CA LYS A 116 16.08 78.25 -28.71
C LYS A 116 17.24 79.23 -28.71
N VAL A 117 18.03 79.25 -27.62
CA VAL A 117 19.18 80.13 -27.42
C VAL A 117 20.27 79.34 -26.71
N ASN A 118 21.49 79.33 -27.27
CA ASN A 118 22.63 78.56 -26.77
C ASN A 118 22.23 77.11 -26.44
N GLU A 119 21.69 76.44 -27.48
CA GLU A 119 21.11 75.09 -27.48
C GLU A 119 19.90 74.84 -26.56
N SER A 120 19.65 75.73 -25.61
CA SER A 120 18.58 75.61 -24.61
C SER A 120 17.28 76.22 -25.14
N LEU A 121 16.16 75.50 -25.01
CA LEU A 121 14.84 76.04 -25.34
C LEU A 121 14.24 76.77 -24.12
N TYR A 122 13.67 77.94 -24.35
CA TYR A 122 12.96 78.75 -23.35
C TYR A 122 11.54 79.07 -23.84
N TYR A 123 10.63 79.39 -22.92
CA TYR A 123 9.32 79.98 -23.26
C TYR A 123 9.16 81.34 -22.56
N PHE A 124 9.01 82.39 -23.37
CA PHE A 124 8.83 83.77 -22.93
C PHE A 124 7.33 84.13 -22.98
N ASP A 125 6.74 84.47 -21.83
CA ASP A 125 5.28 84.64 -21.73
C ASP A 125 4.86 86.10 -21.92
N SER A 126 4.57 86.47 -23.18
CA SER A 126 4.06 87.80 -23.54
C SER A 126 2.69 88.13 -22.94
N SER A 127 1.93 87.14 -22.44
CA SER A 127 0.62 87.35 -21.79
C SER A 127 0.70 87.62 -20.28
N SER A 128 1.90 87.53 -19.71
CA SER A 128 2.15 87.83 -18.30
C SER A 128 1.84 89.30 -17.98
N LYS A 129 0.78 89.56 -17.22
CA LYS A 129 0.39 90.92 -16.78
C LYS A 129 1.43 91.61 -15.89
N THR A 130 2.31 90.84 -15.24
CA THR A 130 3.32 91.35 -14.30
C THR A 130 4.68 91.54 -14.94
N PHE A 131 5.09 90.59 -15.79
CA PHE A 131 6.40 90.58 -16.45
C PHE A 131 6.24 90.14 -17.91
N PRO A 132 5.70 91.01 -18.80
CA PRO A 132 5.42 90.64 -20.19
C PRO A 132 6.70 90.21 -20.92
N GLY A 133 6.71 88.98 -21.43
CA GLY A 133 7.83 88.39 -22.16
C GLY A 133 8.93 87.77 -21.29
N ALA A 134 8.72 87.61 -19.98
CA ALA A 134 9.68 86.90 -19.12
C ALA A 134 9.63 85.38 -19.30
N ALA A 135 10.77 84.71 -19.11
CA ALA A 135 10.90 83.27 -19.19
C ALA A 135 10.22 82.55 -18.01
N VAL A 136 9.34 81.60 -18.32
CA VAL A 136 8.58 80.86 -17.31
C VAL A 136 9.27 79.56 -16.91
N SER A 137 8.80 79.01 -15.78
CA SER A 137 9.14 77.69 -15.27
C SER A 137 7.84 76.94 -15.00
N GLY A 138 7.85 75.61 -15.12
CA GLY A 138 6.66 74.77 -15.02
C GLY A 138 6.19 74.20 -16.36
N TRP A 139 4.99 73.62 -16.36
CA TRP A 139 4.37 73.04 -17.55
C TRP A 139 3.84 74.12 -18.49
N LYS A 140 4.11 73.98 -19.79
CA LYS A 140 3.49 74.83 -20.83
C LYS A 140 3.10 73.96 -22.03
N SER A 141 1.87 74.17 -22.51
CA SER A 141 1.40 73.60 -23.78
C SER A 141 1.47 74.68 -24.86
N VAL A 142 2.06 74.34 -26.01
CA VAL A 142 2.18 75.21 -27.18
C VAL A 142 1.87 74.36 -28.41
N ASN A 143 0.89 74.75 -29.21
CA ASN A 143 0.48 74.04 -30.44
C ASN A 143 0.30 72.52 -30.22
N ASN A 144 -0.47 72.14 -29.19
CA ASN A 144 -0.72 70.77 -28.72
C ASN A 144 0.52 69.94 -28.31
N LYS A 145 1.70 70.57 -28.21
CA LYS A 145 2.94 69.97 -27.66
C LYS A 145 3.14 70.43 -26.23
N THR A 146 3.43 69.49 -25.34
CA THR A 146 3.66 69.76 -23.91
C THR A 146 5.16 69.83 -23.61
N TYR A 147 5.56 70.88 -22.91
CA TYR A 147 6.92 71.16 -22.46
C TYR A 147 6.93 71.33 -20.94
N TYR A 148 8.10 71.15 -20.32
CA TYR A 148 8.36 71.56 -18.94
C TYR A 148 9.61 72.41 -18.88
N PHE A 149 9.52 73.60 -18.31
CA PHE A 149 10.65 74.50 -18.10
C PHE A 149 11.12 74.37 -16.65
N LEU A 150 12.40 74.06 -16.46
CA LEU A 150 13.02 73.88 -15.15
C LEU A 150 13.04 75.20 -14.36
N SER A 151 13.43 75.15 -13.08
CA SER A 151 13.67 76.36 -12.29
C SER A 151 14.70 77.31 -12.93
N SER A 152 15.67 76.75 -13.66
CA SER A 152 16.64 77.47 -14.51
C SER A 152 16.06 78.06 -15.81
N LYS A 153 14.74 78.00 -16.01
CA LYS A 153 13.99 78.46 -17.19
C LYS A 153 14.26 77.72 -18.51
N LYS A 154 15.25 76.84 -18.55
CA LYS A 154 15.54 75.94 -19.67
C LYS A 154 14.51 74.81 -19.75
N ALA A 155 14.14 74.39 -20.96
CA ALA A 155 13.30 73.22 -21.17
C ALA A 155 13.99 71.93 -20.68
N ALA A 156 13.19 71.04 -20.10
CA ALA A 156 13.61 69.70 -19.72
C ALA A 156 14.02 68.86 -20.95
N VAL A 157 14.90 67.89 -20.73
CA VAL A 157 15.48 67.05 -21.79
C VAL A 157 15.79 65.65 -21.25
N GLY A 158 15.61 64.62 -22.07
CA GLY A 158 15.80 63.22 -21.68
C GLY A 158 14.87 62.79 -20.54
N VAL A 159 15.34 61.89 -19.68
CA VAL A 159 14.61 61.47 -18.48
C VAL A 159 14.75 62.55 -17.41
N THR A 160 13.67 63.29 -17.15
CA THR A 160 13.63 64.35 -16.14
C THR A 160 12.69 63.97 -15.00
N THR A 161 13.15 64.11 -13.75
CA THR A 161 12.32 63.93 -12.55
C THR A 161 11.66 65.25 -12.18
N ILE A 162 10.33 65.25 -12.05
CA ILE A 162 9.51 66.41 -11.66
C ILE A 162 8.65 65.99 -10.47
N GLY A 163 8.94 66.54 -9.29
CA GLY A 163 8.44 66.00 -8.03
C GLY A 163 8.89 64.54 -7.84
N SER A 164 7.97 63.63 -7.53
CA SER A 164 8.25 62.19 -7.40
C SER A 164 8.13 61.41 -8.72
N LYS A 165 7.86 62.07 -9.85
CA LYS A 165 7.52 61.41 -11.13
C LYS A 165 8.62 61.64 -12.17
N LYS A 166 8.98 60.59 -12.91
CA LYS A 166 9.88 60.68 -14.07
C LYS A 166 9.09 60.87 -15.35
N TYR A 167 9.58 61.74 -16.22
CA TYR A 167 9.02 62.06 -17.54
C TYR A 167 10.12 61.97 -18.61
N TYR A 168 9.75 61.83 -19.88
CA TYR A 168 10.71 61.84 -20.99
C TYR A 168 10.42 62.99 -21.95
N PHE A 169 11.39 63.90 -22.07
CA PHE A 169 11.37 64.99 -23.03
C PHE A 169 12.36 64.67 -24.16
N ALA A 170 11.91 64.74 -25.40
CA ALA A 170 12.71 64.31 -26.54
C ALA A 170 13.97 65.20 -26.70
N PRO A 171 15.18 64.61 -26.89
CA PRO A 171 16.43 65.38 -26.96
C PRO A 171 16.52 66.44 -28.07
N ASP A 172 15.80 66.21 -29.17
CA ASP A 172 15.77 67.05 -30.37
C ASP A 172 14.81 68.25 -30.26
N THR A 173 13.67 68.04 -29.60
CA THR A 173 12.49 68.92 -29.66
C THR A 173 11.99 69.37 -28.29
N ASN A 174 12.52 68.83 -27.19
CA ASN A 174 12.08 69.04 -25.80
C ASN A 174 10.60 68.73 -25.52
N VAL A 175 9.90 68.06 -26.43
CA VAL A 175 8.48 67.70 -26.27
C VAL A 175 8.35 66.47 -25.37
N LEU A 176 7.38 66.49 -24.45
CA LEU A 176 7.00 65.33 -23.65
C LEU A 176 6.54 64.17 -24.55
N GLN A 177 7.12 62.98 -24.39
CA GLN A 177 6.71 61.79 -25.15
C GLN A 177 6.33 60.61 -24.25
N GLY A 178 5.27 59.90 -24.63
CA GLY A 178 4.91 58.59 -24.09
C GLY A 178 5.51 57.42 -24.87
N GLY A 179 5.15 56.20 -24.46
CA GLY A 179 5.58 54.93 -25.05
C GLY A 179 6.92 54.42 -24.49
N LEU A 180 7.42 53.35 -25.12
CA LEU A 180 8.72 52.77 -24.79
C LEU A 180 9.85 53.68 -25.30
N LYS A 181 10.82 54.00 -24.44
CA LYS A 181 12.01 54.80 -24.76
C LYS A 181 13.28 54.07 -24.35
N LYS A 182 14.28 54.10 -25.23
CA LYS A 182 15.65 53.67 -24.90
C LYS A 182 16.37 54.85 -24.24
N THR A 183 16.99 54.58 -23.10
CA THR A 183 17.77 55.52 -22.29
C THR A 183 19.18 54.96 -22.10
N THR A 184 20.11 55.76 -21.57
CA THR A 184 21.48 55.32 -21.24
C THR A 184 21.48 54.08 -20.33
N ASN A 185 20.54 54.00 -19.39
CA ASN A 185 20.47 52.95 -18.37
C ASN A 185 19.57 51.76 -18.76
N GLY A 186 19.03 51.75 -20.00
CA GLY A 186 18.11 50.72 -20.48
C GLY A 186 16.77 51.27 -20.96
N TYR A 187 15.74 50.45 -20.99
CA TYR A 187 14.42 50.84 -21.48
C TYR A 187 13.51 51.31 -20.34
N MET A 188 12.77 52.40 -20.57
CA MET A 188 11.68 52.87 -19.71
C MET A 188 10.41 52.98 -20.54
N TYR A 189 9.24 52.78 -19.93
CA TYR A 189 7.95 53.04 -20.58
C TYR A 189 7.26 54.23 -19.91
N PHE A 190 6.87 55.22 -20.69
CA PHE A 190 6.15 56.39 -20.23
C PHE A 190 4.68 56.28 -20.67
N SER A 191 3.75 56.49 -19.74
CA SER A 191 2.31 56.43 -20.00
C SER A 191 1.93 57.35 -21.16
N THR A 192 1.32 56.84 -22.22
CA THR A 192 0.84 57.65 -23.37
C THR A 192 -0.26 58.63 -22.98
N LYS A 193 -0.97 58.39 -21.85
CA LYS A 193 -2.01 59.29 -21.32
C LYS A 193 -1.46 60.41 -20.42
N THR A 194 -0.33 60.21 -19.74
CA THR A 194 0.14 61.11 -18.67
C THR A 194 1.61 61.52 -18.75
N GLY A 195 2.40 60.92 -19.65
CA GLY A 195 3.85 61.11 -19.76
C GLY A 195 4.67 60.53 -18.61
N VAL A 196 4.03 59.97 -17.56
CA VAL A 196 4.71 59.47 -16.35
C VAL A 196 5.32 58.09 -16.60
N ALA A 197 6.55 57.88 -16.13
CA ALA A 197 7.21 56.57 -16.15
C ALA A 197 6.41 55.51 -15.40
N VAL A 198 6.29 54.33 -15.99
CA VAL A 198 5.67 53.16 -15.38
C VAL A 198 6.68 52.44 -14.48
N VAL A 199 6.27 52.12 -13.25
CA VAL A 199 7.07 51.43 -12.23
C VAL A 199 6.33 50.21 -11.69
N ASN A 200 7.06 49.18 -11.25
CA ASN A 200 6.56 47.93 -10.65
C ASN A 200 5.41 47.26 -11.42
N ARG A 201 5.49 47.26 -12.76
CA ARG A 201 4.34 46.91 -13.61
C ARG A 201 4.76 46.26 -14.93
N LEU A 202 3.93 45.32 -15.38
CA LEU A 202 4.04 44.70 -16.69
C LEU A 202 3.28 45.53 -17.75
N VAL A 203 3.96 45.90 -18.84
CA VAL A 203 3.40 46.59 -20.02
C VAL A 203 4.03 45.99 -21.29
N ASP A 204 3.24 45.64 -22.30
CA ASP A 204 3.70 45.03 -23.56
C ASP A 204 4.64 43.82 -23.37
N SER A 205 4.31 43.01 -22.38
CA SER A 205 5.09 41.87 -21.86
C SER A 205 6.47 42.21 -21.27
N MET A 206 6.83 43.48 -21.13
CA MET A 206 8.02 43.95 -20.43
C MET A 206 7.69 44.33 -18.98
N TYR A 207 8.52 43.96 -18.01
CA TYR A 207 8.34 44.35 -16.61
C TYR A 207 9.30 45.47 -16.23
N PHE A 208 8.76 46.57 -15.69
CA PHE A 208 9.51 47.72 -15.23
C PHE A 208 9.63 47.69 -13.71
N ASN A 209 10.85 47.85 -13.19
CA ASN A 209 11.15 47.83 -11.76
C ASN A 209 10.66 49.09 -11.02
N GLY A 210 10.99 49.23 -9.73
CA GLY A 210 10.61 50.39 -8.92
C GLY A 210 11.21 51.72 -9.38
N GLU A 211 12.31 51.68 -10.13
CA GLU A 211 12.95 52.86 -10.72
C GLU A 211 12.39 53.23 -12.10
N GLY A 212 11.60 52.34 -12.70
CA GLY A 212 10.99 52.48 -14.02
C GLY A 212 11.77 51.86 -15.18
N TYR A 213 12.81 51.07 -14.90
CA TYR A 213 13.63 50.40 -15.93
C TYR A 213 13.17 48.96 -16.18
N ALA A 214 13.19 48.56 -17.46
CA ALA A 214 12.84 47.21 -17.89
C ALA A 214 13.90 46.18 -17.43
N VAL A 215 13.45 45.11 -16.79
CA VAL A 215 14.33 44.00 -16.35
C VAL A 215 14.47 42.92 -17.44
N LYS A 216 15.48 42.05 -17.31
CA LYS A 216 15.71 40.90 -18.20
C LYS A 216 16.41 39.77 -17.45
N ARG A 217 16.28 38.53 -17.96
CA ARG A 217 16.83 37.28 -17.39
C ARG A 217 16.50 37.09 -15.91
N THR A 218 15.28 37.41 -15.50
CA THR A 218 14.87 37.33 -14.09
C THR A 218 13.41 36.89 -13.95
N PHE A 219 13.09 36.27 -12.83
CA PHE A 219 11.71 36.03 -12.42
C PHE A 219 11.12 37.31 -11.81
N VAL A 220 9.85 37.57 -12.09
CA VAL A 220 9.09 38.67 -11.50
C VAL A 220 7.70 38.18 -11.12
N THR A 221 7.17 38.67 -10.01
CA THR A 221 5.77 38.43 -9.60
C THR A 221 4.99 39.72 -9.80
N TYR A 222 3.89 39.65 -10.55
CA TYR A 222 3.02 40.79 -10.84
C TYR A 222 1.56 40.33 -10.76
N ASN A 223 0.73 41.05 -9.98
CA ASN A 223 -0.68 40.71 -9.72
C ASN A 223 -0.88 39.23 -9.33
N GLY A 224 -0.04 38.71 -8.41
CA GLY A 224 -0.09 37.32 -7.94
C GLY A 224 0.40 36.26 -8.94
N ASN A 225 0.80 36.66 -10.14
CA ASN A 225 1.27 35.77 -11.20
C ASN A 225 2.80 35.88 -11.35
N ASP A 226 3.48 34.76 -11.52
CA ASP A 226 4.92 34.73 -11.78
C ASP A 226 5.19 34.70 -13.29
N TYR A 227 6.22 35.42 -13.71
CA TYR A 227 6.72 35.50 -15.07
C TYR A 227 8.24 35.30 -15.06
N TYR A 228 8.80 34.83 -16.16
CA TYR A 228 10.25 34.96 -16.40
C TYR A 228 10.46 35.91 -17.58
N ILE A 229 11.18 37.00 -17.34
CA ILE A 229 11.50 37.99 -18.36
C ILE A 229 12.77 37.53 -19.08
N GLY A 230 12.67 37.30 -20.39
CA GLY A 230 13.74 36.79 -21.23
C GLY A 230 14.89 37.78 -21.45
N SER A 231 15.89 37.37 -22.24
CA SER A 231 17.02 38.23 -22.62
C SER A 231 16.62 39.44 -23.47
N ASN A 232 15.48 39.35 -24.16
CA ASN A 232 14.86 40.39 -24.99
C ASN A 232 13.91 41.31 -24.19
N TYR A 233 14.01 41.35 -22.86
CA TYR A 233 13.15 42.13 -21.95
C TYR A 233 11.66 41.75 -21.94
N LYS A 234 11.22 40.70 -22.67
CA LYS A 234 9.82 40.27 -22.71
C LYS A 234 9.60 38.98 -21.92
N ALA A 235 8.44 38.86 -21.28
CA ALA A 235 7.98 37.64 -20.63
C ALA A 235 7.98 36.47 -21.62
N VAL A 236 8.59 35.35 -21.23
CA VAL A 236 8.67 34.16 -22.07
C VAL A 236 7.37 33.36 -22.02
N THR A 237 7.05 32.67 -23.11
CA THR A 237 5.86 31.80 -23.23
C THR A 237 6.27 30.36 -23.56
N GLY A 238 5.38 29.41 -23.29
CA GLY A 238 5.58 27.98 -23.54
C GLY A 238 6.55 27.30 -22.57
N ILE A 239 7.08 26.14 -22.97
CA ILE A 239 8.10 25.42 -22.19
C ILE A 239 9.45 26.09 -22.39
N LYS A 240 10.12 26.48 -21.30
CA LYS A 240 11.48 27.03 -21.32
C LYS A 240 12.36 26.34 -20.29
N LYS A 241 13.59 26.02 -20.69
CA LYS A 241 14.66 25.63 -19.77
C LYS A 241 15.29 26.90 -19.21
N ILE A 242 15.29 27.04 -17.88
CA ILE A 242 15.92 28.13 -17.15
C ILE A 242 16.79 27.47 -16.09
N ASP A 243 18.08 27.75 -16.13
CA ASP A 243 19.12 27.02 -15.41
C ASP A 243 19.01 25.50 -15.67
N ASN A 244 18.84 24.71 -14.62
CA ASN A 244 18.77 23.25 -14.65
C ASN A 244 17.35 22.67 -14.70
N TYR A 245 16.31 23.52 -14.81
CA TYR A 245 14.91 23.09 -14.76
C TYR A 245 14.11 23.58 -15.97
N TYR A 246 13.04 22.85 -16.30
CA TYR A 246 12.03 23.35 -17.21
C TYR A 246 10.90 24.02 -16.41
N TYR A 247 10.34 25.07 -17.00
CA TYR A 247 9.18 25.80 -16.53
C TYR A 247 8.16 25.88 -17.67
N ASN A 248 6.87 26.02 -17.33
CA ASN A 248 5.77 26.10 -18.29
C ASN A 248 5.05 27.45 -18.13
N PHE A 249 5.10 28.29 -19.16
CA PHE A 249 4.44 29.58 -19.20
C PHE A 249 3.30 29.54 -20.22
N ASP A 250 2.15 30.14 -19.91
CA ASP A 250 1.05 30.22 -20.88
C ASP A 250 1.25 31.30 -21.96
N SER A 251 0.25 31.52 -22.81
CA SER A 251 0.28 32.51 -23.89
C SER A 251 0.40 33.96 -23.41
N LYS A 252 0.09 34.25 -22.14
CA LYS A 252 0.29 35.56 -21.50
C LYS A 252 1.60 35.64 -20.71
N GLY A 253 2.41 34.57 -20.73
CA GLY A 253 3.68 34.47 -20.01
C GLY A 253 3.54 34.09 -18.53
N VAL A 254 2.34 33.71 -18.06
CA VAL A 254 2.12 33.33 -16.66
C VAL A 254 2.64 31.91 -16.41
N MET A 255 3.50 31.76 -15.41
CA MET A 255 4.08 30.50 -15.00
C MET A 255 3.04 29.57 -14.37
N LYS A 256 2.82 28.41 -14.97
CA LYS A 256 1.95 27.37 -14.41
C LYS A 256 2.68 26.58 -13.31
N LYS A 257 1.99 26.41 -12.19
CA LYS A 257 2.44 25.68 -10.99
C LYS A 257 1.50 24.50 -10.73
N ASN A 258 2.00 23.47 -10.05
CA ASN A 258 1.25 22.26 -9.66
C ASN A 258 0.52 21.53 -10.81
N VAL A 259 1.00 21.65 -12.06
CA VAL A 259 0.30 21.22 -13.28
C VAL A 259 0.98 20.04 -13.96
N TRP A 260 0.16 19.14 -14.53
CA TRP A 260 0.64 18.10 -15.45
C TRP A 260 0.81 18.64 -16.86
N TYR A 261 1.83 18.16 -17.56
CA TYR A 261 2.06 18.49 -18.97
C TYR A 261 2.36 17.23 -19.77
N GLN A 262 1.65 17.04 -20.88
CA GLN A 262 1.85 15.96 -21.82
C GLN A 262 2.53 16.51 -23.08
N SER A 263 3.65 15.90 -23.47
CA SER A 263 4.30 16.15 -24.76
C SER A 263 4.36 14.86 -25.58
N LYS A 264 4.83 14.97 -26.84
CA LYS A 264 5.15 13.80 -27.67
C LYS A 264 6.23 12.90 -27.05
N SER A 265 7.16 13.45 -26.26
CA SER A 265 8.33 12.73 -25.73
C SER A 265 8.13 12.13 -24.33
N GLY A 266 7.00 12.43 -23.67
CA GLY A 266 6.70 12.00 -22.31
C GLY A 266 5.76 12.94 -21.56
N ARG A 267 5.44 12.57 -20.32
CA ARG A 267 4.61 13.36 -19.39
C ARG A 267 5.44 13.85 -18.21
N TYR A 268 5.20 15.10 -17.85
CA TYR A 268 5.96 15.88 -16.88
C TYR A 268 5.00 16.46 -15.83
N TYR A 269 5.56 16.90 -14.69
CA TYR A 269 4.83 17.65 -13.67
C TYR A 269 5.66 18.85 -13.20
N PHE A 270 5.02 20.02 -13.16
CA PHE A 270 5.60 21.25 -12.65
C PHE A 270 5.11 21.45 -11.21
N GLY A 271 6.04 21.57 -10.26
CA GLY A 271 5.73 21.68 -8.84
C GLY A 271 5.17 23.03 -8.41
N SER A 272 5.10 23.25 -7.10
CA SER A 272 4.61 24.50 -6.49
C SER A 272 5.49 25.72 -6.80
N ASN A 273 6.78 25.51 -7.05
CA ASN A 273 7.73 26.51 -7.51
C ASN A 273 7.84 26.62 -9.04
N GLY A 274 6.93 25.98 -9.80
CA GLY A 274 6.91 25.99 -11.26
C GLY A 274 8.00 25.15 -11.95
N ARG A 275 8.92 24.52 -11.21
CA ARG A 275 9.99 23.67 -11.77
C ARG A 275 9.48 22.27 -12.09
N THR A 276 10.05 21.63 -13.12
CA THR A 276 9.91 20.18 -13.32
C THR A 276 10.44 19.39 -12.14
N VAL A 277 9.65 18.42 -11.66
CA VAL A 277 10.03 17.54 -10.55
C VAL A 277 10.84 16.31 -11.02
N LYS A 278 11.74 15.82 -10.15
CA LYS A 278 12.53 14.59 -10.35
C LYS A 278 12.37 13.65 -9.16
N GLY A 279 12.61 12.34 -9.36
CA GLY A 279 12.55 11.34 -8.30
C GLY A 279 11.13 11.04 -7.78
N LEU A 280 11.04 10.51 -6.55
CA LEU A 280 9.77 10.20 -5.89
C LEU A 280 9.02 11.48 -5.51
N ASN A 281 7.79 11.62 -6.00
CA ASN A 281 6.91 12.76 -5.69
C ASN A 281 5.51 12.25 -5.34
N ARG A 282 4.86 12.86 -4.33
CA ARG A 282 3.48 12.54 -3.94
C ARG A 282 2.55 13.65 -4.44
N ILE A 283 1.73 13.32 -5.45
CA ILE A 283 0.85 14.27 -6.14
C ILE A 283 -0.58 13.74 -6.00
N SER A 284 -1.50 14.58 -5.49
CA SER A 284 -2.92 14.24 -5.28
C SER A 284 -3.12 12.88 -4.57
N GLY A 285 -2.35 12.62 -3.51
CA GLY A 285 -2.43 11.39 -2.72
C GLY A 285 -1.73 10.15 -3.32
N TYR A 286 -1.22 10.21 -4.54
CA TYR A 286 -0.52 9.10 -5.20
C TYR A 286 0.99 9.35 -5.29
N THR A 287 1.78 8.29 -5.14
CA THR A 287 3.23 8.34 -5.33
C THR A 287 3.56 8.09 -6.80
N PHE A 288 4.37 8.95 -7.39
CA PHE A 288 4.90 8.87 -8.75
C PHE A 288 6.43 8.93 -8.72
N TYR A 289 7.08 8.50 -9.80
CA TYR A 289 8.52 8.65 -9.98
C TYR A 289 8.82 9.28 -11.33
N PHE A 290 9.67 10.30 -11.30
CA PHE A 290 10.17 11.01 -12.47
C PHE A 290 11.65 10.70 -12.63
N ASP A 291 12.08 10.36 -13.85
CA ASP A 291 13.47 10.00 -14.14
C ASP A 291 14.41 11.22 -14.16
N GLY A 292 15.68 11.00 -14.50
CA GLY A 292 16.69 12.07 -14.61
C GLY A 292 16.37 13.10 -15.69
N ASN A 293 15.51 12.77 -16.66
CA ASN A 293 15.02 13.65 -17.71
C ASN A 293 13.65 14.27 -17.36
N PHE A 294 13.25 14.24 -16.09
CA PHE A 294 11.97 14.71 -15.55
C PHE A 294 10.72 14.01 -16.11
N LYS A 295 10.88 12.88 -16.82
CA LYS A 295 9.75 12.12 -17.39
C LYS A 295 9.18 11.15 -16.37
N ILE A 296 7.87 11.09 -16.27
CA ILE A 296 7.20 10.11 -15.42
C ILE A 296 7.38 8.68 -15.96
N VAL A 297 7.70 7.73 -15.08
CA VAL A 297 7.87 6.32 -15.46
C VAL A 297 6.54 5.54 -15.39
N LYS A 298 6.44 4.45 -16.15
CA LYS A 298 5.31 3.50 -16.12
C LYS A 298 5.79 2.07 -16.37
N ASN A 299 4.98 1.08 -15.97
CA ASN A 299 5.22 -0.36 -16.11
C ASN A 299 6.61 -0.86 -15.65
N THR A 300 7.21 -0.23 -14.64
CA THR A 300 8.63 -0.46 -14.30
C THR A 300 8.90 -0.56 -12.81
N TRP A 301 9.94 -1.33 -12.46
CA TRP A 301 10.50 -1.39 -11.12
C TRP A 301 11.51 -0.26 -10.91
N LYS A 302 11.51 0.35 -9.72
CA LYS A 302 12.60 1.22 -9.27
C LYS A 302 13.00 0.86 -7.84
N THR A 303 14.30 0.91 -7.58
CA THR A 303 14.86 0.88 -6.23
C THR A 303 15.25 2.31 -5.88
N ILE A 304 14.71 2.87 -4.79
CA ILE A 304 15.06 4.19 -4.26
C ILE A 304 15.37 4.01 -2.78
N ASN A 305 16.57 4.42 -2.33
CA ASN A 305 17.02 4.34 -0.93
C ASN A 305 16.74 2.95 -0.31
N GLY A 306 17.21 1.89 -0.99
CA GLY A 306 17.00 0.48 -0.58
C GLY A 306 15.57 -0.07 -0.74
N ASN A 307 14.57 0.78 -0.96
CA ASN A 307 13.16 0.42 -1.09
C ASN A 307 12.79 0.16 -2.55
N LYS A 308 12.08 -0.95 -2.83
CA LYS A 308 11.54 -1.26 -4.16
C LYS A 308 10.11 -0.78 -4.32
N TYR A 309 9.83 -0.21 -5.48
CA TYR A 309 8.52 0.26 -5.94
C TYR A 309 8.25 -0.33 -7.32
N TYR A 310 6.98 -0.54 -7.65
CA TYR A 310 6.54 -0.79 -9.02
C TYR A 310 5.55 0.28 -9.46
N PHE A 311 5.85 0.99 -10.55
CA PHE A 311 4.98 2.00 -11.13
C PHE A 311 4.19 1.35 -12.25
N GLY A 312 2.86 1.30 -12.11
CA GLY A 312 2.00 0.56 -13.03
C GLY A 312 1.66 1.29 -14.33
N PRO A 313 0.63 0.84 -15.06
CA PRO A 313 0.20 1.44 -16.33
C PRO A 313 -0.24 2.90 -16.18
N SER A 314 -0.83 3.26 -15.05
CA SER A 314 -1.26 4.61 -14.69
C SER A 314 -0.14 5.49 -14.10
N SER A 315 1.12 5.07 -14.22
CA SER A 315 2.32 5.65 -13.60
C SER A 315 2.31 5.74 -12.06
N LYS A 316 1.21 5.42 -11.38
CA LYS A 316 1.11 5.39 -9.91
C LYS A 316 1.92 4.22 -9.36
N ALA A 317 2.62 4.44 -8.25
CA ALA A 317 3.19 3.35 -7.45
C ALA A 317 2.07 2.40 -7.01
N TYR A 318 2.28 1.10 -7.17
CA TYR A 318 1.36 0.09 -6.69
C TYR A 318 1.28 0.07 -5.15
N THR A 319 0.09 -0.22 -4.65
CA THR A 319 -0.23 -0.39 -3.22
C THR A 319 -1.11 -1.63 -3.05
N GLY A 320 -1.11 -2.20 -1.85
CA GLY A 320 -1.82 -3.44 -1.53
C GLY A 320 -1.22 -4.68 -2.21
N LEU A 321 -1.99 -5.77 -2.25
CA LEU A 321 -1.64 -6.99 -2.96
C LEU A 321 -1.82 -6.79 -4.47
N ARG A 322 -0.80 -7.14 -5.26
CA ARG A 322 -0.78 -7.00 -6.73
C ARG A 322 -0.10 -8.20 -7.37
N LYS A 323 -0.60 -8.63 -8.53
CA LYS A 323 0.07 -9.63 -9.38
C LYS A 323 0.91 -8.89 -10.42
N ILE A 324 2.18 -9.25 -10.56
CA ILE A 324 3.10 -8.70 -11.58
C ILE A 324 3.78 -9.89 -12.25
N GLY A 325 3.49 -10.10 -13.54
CA GLY A 325 3.78 -11.36 -14.21
C GLY A 325 3.10 -12.54 -13.49
N ASN A 326 3.85 -13.61 -13.22
CA ASN A 326 3.33 -14.81 -12.56
C ASN A 326 3.29 -14.73 -11.02
N TYR A 327 3.80 -13.66 -10.41
CA TYR A 327 4.00 -13.58 -8.96
C TYR A 327 3.13 -12.52 -8.28
N TYR A 328 2.70 -12.81 -7.06
CA TYR A 328 2.07 -11.82 -6.18
C TYR A 328 3.13 -11.09 -5.36
N TYR A 329 2.94 -9.78 -5.21
CA TYR A 329 3.74 -8.87 -4.39
C TYR A 329 2.78 -8.06 -3.52
N TYR A 330 3.26 -7.57 -2.37
CA TYR A 330 2.52 -6.61 -1.56
C TYR A 330 3.30 -5.32 -1.42
N PHE A 331 2.62 -4.19 -1.58
CA PHE A 331 3.18 -2.85 -1.43
C PHE A 331 2.42 -2.09 -0.34
N GLY A 332 3.12 -1.46 0.60
CA GLY A 332 2.49 -0.65 1.66
C GLY A 332 1.83 0.63 1.12
N ALA A 333 1.17 1.39 1.99
CA ALA A 333 0.44 2.61 1.60
C ALA A 333 1.33 3.68 0.90
N LYS A 334 2.63 3.72 1.21
CA LYS A 334 3.61 4.61 0.54
C LYS A 334 4.17 4.05 -0.78
N GLY A 335 3.77 2.84 -1.19
CA GLY A 335 4.23 2.15 -2.40
C GLY A 335 5.47 1.24 -2.23
N VAL A 336 5.98 1.11 -1.00
CA VAL A 336 7.16 0.28 -0.68
C VAL A 336 6.80 -1.20 -0.67
N MET A 337 7.52 -2.01 -1.43
CA MET A 337 7.37 -3.46 -1.51
C MET A 337 7.75 -4.17 -0.20
N ALA A 338 6.91 -5.07 0.28
CA ALA A 338 7.23 -5.96 1.40
C ALA A 338 8.18 -7.09 0.95
N LYS A 339 9.17 -7.39 1.81
CA LYS A 339 10.10 -8.52 1.69
C LYS A 339 10.41 -9.10 3.08
N ASN A 340 10.81 -10.36 3.13
CA ASN A 340 11.20 -11.12 4.33
C ASN A 340 10.21 -11.05 5.51
N LYS A 341 8.90 -11.15 5.26
CA LYS A 341 7.90 -11.12 6.34
C LYS A 341 6.57 -11.78 6.01
N PHE A 342 5.90 -12.23 7.07
CA PHE A 342 4.48 -12.57 7.05
C PHE A 342 3.60 -11.31 7.02
N LEU A 343 2.48 -11.36 6.31
CA LEU A 343 1.42 -10.34 6.35
C LEU A 343 0.04 -11.01 6.30
N LYS A 344 -0.92 -10.52 7.10
CA LYS A 344 -2.33 -10.91 7.02
C LYS A 344 -3.07 -9.91 6.12
N ILE A 345 -3.61 -10.38 5.00
CA ILE A 345 -4.27 -9.58 3.97
C ILE A 345 -5.64 -10.21 3.72
N SER A 346 -6.73 -9.47 3.98
CA SER A 346 -8.11 -9.96 3.83
C SER A 346 -8.34 -11.34 4.47
N GLY A 347 -7.97 -11.47 5.74
CA GLY A 347 -8.05 -12.71 6.52
C GLY A 347 -6.94 -13.74 6.26
N LYS A 348 -6.30 -13.73 5.08
CA LYS A 348 -5.31 -14.72 4.65
C LYS A 348 -3.89 -14.32 5.03
N LYS A 349 -3.10 -15.24 5.59
CA LYS A 349 -1.67 -15.05 5.85
C LYS A 349 -0.86 -15.31 4.56
N TYR A 350 0.09 -14.45 4.25
CA TYR A 350 1.05 -14.57 3.14
C TYR A 350 2.47 -14.45 3.70
N TYR A 351 3.46 -15.05 3.05
CA TYR A 351 4.88 -14.74 3.30
C TYR A 351 5.51 -14.19 2.02
N PHE A 352 6.14 -13.02 2.11
CA PHE A 352 6.88 -12.42 1.00
C PHE A 352 8.38 -12.62 1.22
N GLY A 353 9.06 -13.29 0.29
CA GLY A 353 10.49 -13.59 0.38
C GLY A 353 11.40 -12.38 0.14
N GLY A 354 12.72 -12.60 0.06
CA GLY A 354 13.71 -11.51 -0.10
C GLY A 354 13.57 -10.72 -1.40
N ASN A 355 13.09 -11.37 -2.46
CA ASN A 355 12.73 -10.75 -3.75
C ASN A 355 11.32 -10.13 -3.76
N GLY A 356 10.60 -10.15 -2.64
CA GLY A 356 9.25 -9.62 -2.47
C GLY A 356 8.12 -10.47 -3.07
N ARG A 357 8.42 -11.64 -3.65
CA ARG A 357 7.41 -12.55 -4.18
C ARG A 357 6.74 -13.29 -3.03
N ALA A 358 5.41 -13.43 -3.11
CA ALA A 358 4.66 -14.34 -2.24
C ALA A 358 5.13 -15.78 -2.46
N TYR A 359 5.40 -16.49 -1.37
CA TYR A 359 5.75 -17.91 -1.41
C TYR A 359 4.56 -18.77 -1.82
N ILE A 360 4.83 -19.80 -2.62
CA ILE A 360 3.86 -20.79 -3.12
C ILE A 360 4.39 -22.20 -2.84
N GLY A 361 3.48 -23.17 -2.67
CA GLY A 361 3.81 -24.55 -2.33
C GLY A 361 4.49 -24.66 -0.96
N VAL A 362 5.26 -25.74 -0.75
CA VAL A 362 5.97 -25.96 0.51
C VAL A 362 7.27 -25.15 0.55
N ARG A 363 7.49 -24.44 1.66
CA ARG A 363 8.68 -23.60 1.89
C ARG A 363 9.10 -23.67 3.36
N ARG A 364 10.41 -23.56 3.60
CA ARG A 364 10.96 -23.34 4.94
C ARG A 364 11.10 -21.83 5.21
N VAL A 365 10.69 -21.39 6.40
CA VAL A 365 10.82 -20.00 6.90
C VAL A 365 11.23 -20.09 8.36
N ASN A 366 12.37 -19.53 8.74
CA ASN A 366 12.90 -19.52 10.11
C ASN A 366 12.89 -20.93 10.76
N GLY A 367 13.50 -21.91 10.11
CA GLY A 367 13.52 -23.32 10.55
C GLY A 367 12.22 -24.09 10.27
N GLU A 368 11.07 -23.43 10.35
CA GLU A 368 9.74 -24.03 10.23
C GLU A 368 9.31 -24.27 8.78
N VAL A 369 8.45 -25.26 8.55
CA VAL A 369 7.97 -25.61 7.20
C VAL A 369 6.48 -25.35 7.06
N TYR A 370 6.14 -24.59 6.04
CA TYR A 370 4.79 -24.09 5.75
C TYR A 370 4.34 -24.53 4.35
N ASN A 371 3.03 -24.66 4.14
CA ASN A 371 2.45 -24.86 2.81
C ASN A 371 1.59 -23.66 2.37
N PHE A 372 1.95 -23.07 1.23
CA PHE A 372 1.23 -21.97 0.60
C PHE A 372 0.47 -22.45 -0.65
N SER A 373 -0.70 -21.88 -0.90
CA SER A 373 -1.48 -22.12 -2.12
C SER A 373 -0.79 -21.58 -3.37
N SER A 374 -1.29 -21.96 -4.56
CA SER A 374 -0.87 -21.37 -5.84
C SER A 374 -1.11 -19.85 -5.94
N LYS A 375 -2.00 -19.30 -5.11
CA LYS A 375 -2.26 -17.85 -4.98
C LYS A 375 -1.46 -17.18 -3.84
N GLY A 376 -0.49 -17.88 -3.25
CA GLY A 376 0.49 -17.34 -2.31
C GLY A 376 0.06 -17.23 -0.85
N TYR A 377 -1.20 -17.51 -0.51
CA TYR A 377 -1.65 -17.54 0.87
C TYR A 377 -1.39 -18.91 1.52
N LEU A 378 -1.01 -18.88 2.79
CA LEU A 378 -0.76 -20.01 3.67
C LEU A 378 -2.02 -20.88 3.83
N THR A 379 -1.81 -22.19 3.91
CA THR A 379 -2.86 -23.21 3.98
C THR A 379 -2.66 -24.14 5.16
N THR A 380 -3.75 -24.70 5.67
CA THR A 380 -3.79 -25.54 6.88
C THR A 380 -4.44 -26.89 6.56
N GLY A 381 -4.42 -27.80 7.54
CA GLY A 381 -4.98 -29.14 7.44
C GLY A 381 -4.09 -30.09 6.63
N ILE A 382 -4.66 -31.22 6.19
CA ILE A 382 -3.92 -32.26 5.49
C ILE A 382 -3.70 -31.86 4.03
N LYS A 383 -2.46 -31.99 3.54
CA LYS A 383 -2.05 -31.70 2.16
C LYS A 383 -1.12 -32.78 1.62
N LYS A 384 -1.27 -33.13 0.33
CA LYS A 384 -0.34 -33.99 -0.39
C LYS A 384 0.83 -33.15 -0.93
N VAL A 385 2.04 -33.53 -0.60
CA VAL A 385 3.31 -32.84 -0.87
C VAL A 385 4.30 -33.91 -1.32
N TYR A 386 4.81 -33.81 -2.56
CA TYR A 386 5.74 -34.79 -3.15
C TYR A 386 5.29 -36.25 -2.91
N GLY A 387 4.05 -36.56 -3.27
CA GLY A 387 3.45 -37.88 -3.08
C GLY A 387 2.96 -38.22 -1.66
N ARG A 388 3.49 -37.57 -0.60
CA ARG A 388 3.19 -37.87 0.81
C ARG A 388 2.16 -36.91 1.41
N LEU A 389 1.34 -37.41 2.34
CA LEU A 389 0.39 -36.58 3.09
C LEU A 389 1.06 -36.01 4.35
N TYR A 390 0.86 -34.71 4.61
CA TYR A 390 1.34 -34.01 5.81
C TYR A 390 0.21 -33.22 6.46
N LEU A 391 0.23 -33.11 7.79
CA LEU A 391 -0.67 -32.25 8.56
C LEU A 391 -0.03 -30.87 8.78
N PHE A 392 -0.70 -29.82 8.33
CA PHE A 392 -0.38 -28.43 8.68
C PHE A 392 -1.35 -27.92 9.75
N ASP A 393 -0.82 -27.31 10.82
CA ASP A 393 -1.59 -26.78 11.95
C ASP A 393 -2.39 -25.51 11.57
N GLU A 394 -3.04 -24.88 12.56
CA GLU A 394 -3.81 -23.65 12.35
C GLU A 394 -2.95 -22.42 12.01
N ASN A 395 -1.65 -22.49 12.33
CA ASN A 395 -0.64 -21.51 11.91
C ASN A 395 0.01 -21.86 10.57
N GLY A 396 -0.38 -22.98 9.94
CA GLY A 396 0.15 -23.50 8.69
C GLY A 396 1.54 -24.13 8.80
N LYS A 397 2.03 -24.42 10.00
CA LYS A 397 3.29 -25.17 10.25
C LYS A 397 3.03 -26.67 10.11
N VAL A 398 3.98 -27.43 9.57
CA VAL A 398 3.90 -28.89 9.57
C VAL A 398 4.03 -29.46 10.99
N VAL A 399 3.10 -30.32 11.39
CA VAL A 399 3.09 -30.95 12.71
C VAL A 399 4.10 -32.09 12.75
N ARG A 400 5.19 -31.95 13.51
CA ARG A 400 6.26 -32.96 13.66
C ARG A 400 6.17 -33.69 14.99
N ARG A 401 5.31 -34.71 15.05
CA ARG A 401 5.25 -35.66 16.17
C ARG A 401 4.73 -37.01 15.68
N SER A 402 5.10 -38.07 16.37
CA SER A 402 4.49 -39.39 16.16
C SER A 402 3.09 -39.45 16.81
N GLY A 403 2.30 -40.45 16.45
CA GLY A 403 1.10 -40.85 17.17
C GLY A 403 -0.22 -40.36 16.58
N TRP A 404 -1.30 -40.60 17.33
CA TRP A 404 -2.66 -40.33 16.89
C TRP A 404 -2.98 -38.82 16.77
N TYR A 405 -3.87 -38.52 15.83
CA TYR A 405 -4.50 -37.21 15.66
C TYR A 405 -5.96 -37.38 15.27
N THR A 406 -6.85 -36.67 15.97
CA THR A 406 -8.28 -36.57 15.63
C THR A 406 -8.54 -35.17 15.10
N SER A 407 -9.06 -35.05 13.88
CA SER A 407 -9.47 -33.75 13.35
C SER A 407 -10.77 -33.25 14.00
N LYS A 408 -11.06 -31.95 13.87
CA LYS A 408 -12.33 -31.34 14.33
C LYS A 408 -13.61 -32.02 13.79
N LYS A 409 -13.50 -32.81 12.72
CA LYS A 409 -14.60 -33.63 12.16
C LYS A 409 -14.58 -35.10 12.63
N GLY A 410 -13.95 -35.41 13.77
CA GLY A 410 -13.87 -36.77 14.33
C GLY A 410 -13.11 -37.81 13.49
N ASN A 411 -12.42 -37.40 12.42
CA ASN A 411 -11.64 -38.31 11.59
C ASN A 411 -10.29 -38.56 12.27
N LYS A 412 -9.88 -39.83 12.40
CA LYS A 412 -8.59 -40.23 12.99
C LYS A 412 -7.52 -40.45 11.92
N TYR A 413 -6.30 -40.13 12.30
CA TYR A 413 -5.07 -40.22 11.51
C TYR A 413 -3.91 -40.65 12.42
N TYR A 414 -2.86 -41.22 11.85
CA TYR A 414 -1.62 -41.49 12.56
C TYR A 414 -0.45 -40.76 11.90
N LEU A 415 0.30 -39.98 12.67
CA LEU A 415 1.46 -39.23 12.20
C LEU A 415 2.75 -39.97 12.50
N LYS A 416 3.74 -39.76 11.65
CA LYS A 416 5.15 -40.15 11.85
C LYS A 416 5.93 -38.94 12.39
N SER A 417 7.06 -39.18 13.06
CA SER A 417 7.94 -38.14 13.62
C SER A 417 8.30 -37.02 12.61
N ASN A 418 8.51 -37.38 11.34
CA ASN A 418 8.79 -36.43 10.25
C ASN A 418 7.58 -35.57 9.79
N GLY A 419 6.41 -35.75 10.40
CA GLY A 419 5.15 -35.04 10.13
C GLY A 419 4.32 -35.59 8.96
N SER A 420 4.79 -36.65 8.29
CA SER A 420 3.97 -37.35 7.29
C SER A 420 2.97 -38.32 7.94
N LEU A 421 1.83 -38.54 7.29
CA LEU A 421 0.81 -39.47 7.75
C LEU A 421 1.16 -40.91 7.37
N VAL A 422 0.63 -41.88 8.13
CA VAL A 422 0.51 -43.28 7.71
C VAL A 422 -0.63 -43.41 6.70
N THR A 423 -0.40 -44.22 5.68
CA THR A 423 -1.38 -44.72 4.73
C THR A 423 -1.27 -46.25 4.65
N GLY A 424 -2.28 -46.91 4.09
CA GLY A 424 -2.32 -48.34 3.86
C GLY A 424 -2.58 -49.16 5.12
N TYR A 425 -2.34 -50.46 5.02
CA TYR A 425 -2.45 -51.42 6.13
C TYR A 425 -1.22 -51.35 7.05
N LYS A 426 -1.42 -51.10 8.35
CA LYS A 426 -0.31 -50.94 9.29
C LYS A 426 -0.64 -51.41 10.70
N LYS A 427 0.31 -52.10 11.36
CA LYS A 427 0.28 -52.40 12.80
C LYS A 427 0.68 -51.15 13.60
N ILE A 428 -0.10 -50.81 14.63
CA ILE A 428 0.12 -49.68 15.54
C ILE A 428 -0.24 -50.15 16.95
N GLY A 429 0.76 -50.25 17.84
CA GLY A 429 0.62 -51.07 19.04
C GLY A 429 0.40 -52.53 18.63
N ASP A 430 -0.51 -53.23 19.29
CA ASP A 430 -0.83 -54.62 18.99
C ASP A 430 -1.82 -54.79 17.82
N ASP A 431 -2.60 -53.75 17.52
CA ASP A 431 -3.67 -53.82 16.53
C ASP A 431 -3.21 -53.46 15.11
N PHE A 432 -3.94 -53.95 14.12
CA PHE A 432 -3.83 -53.53 12.73
C PHE A 432 -4.94 -52.54 12.36
N TYR A 433 -4.56 -51.54 11.56
CA TYR A 433 -5.44 -50.49 11.04
C TYR A 433 -5.25 -50.34 9.53
N PHE A 434 -6.24 -49.77 8.85
CA PHE A 434 -6.12 -49.35 7.45
C PHE A 434 -6.34 -47.84 7.33
N PHE A 435 -5.46 -47.15 6.61
CA PHE A 435 -5.53 -45.71 6.37
C PHE A 435 -5.64 -45.42 4.88
N SER A 436 -6.53 -44.49 4.49
CA SER A 436 -6.75 -44.14 3.09
C SER A 436 -5.49 -43.60 2.39
N GLU A 437 -5.08 -44.18 1.27
CA GLU A 437 -3.97 -43.69 0.45
C GLU A 437 -4.19 -42.27 -0.11
N THR A 438 -5.46 -41.86 -0.29
CA THR A 438 -5.78 -40.55 -0.90
C THR A 438 -5.79 -39.41 0.12
N ASN A 439 -6.19 -39.67 1.37
CA ASN A 439 -6.43 -38.63 2.37
C ASN A 439 -5.97 -38.97 3.80
N GLY A 440 -5.41 -40.16 4.04
CA GLY A 440 -4.84 -40.59 5.32
C GLY A 440 -5.85 -40.97 6.41
N ARG A 441 -7.16 -40.89 6.15
CA ARG A 441 -8.18 -41.22 7.16
C ARG A 441 -8.13 -42.70 7.51
N MET A 442 -8.11 -43.01 8.80
CA MET A 442 -8.33 -44.34 9.33
C MET A 442 -9.72 -44.86 8.92
N TYR A 443 -9.78 -46.08 8.39
CA TYR A 443 -11.02 -46.76 8.07
C TYR A 443 -11.75 -47.19 9.34
N LYS A 444 -13.09 -47.14 9.31
CA LYS A 444 -14.00 -47.58 10.37
C LYS A 444 -15.26 -48.15 9.73
N ASN A 445 -15.83 -49.19 10.33
CA ASN A 445 -17.02 -49.91 9.87
C ASN A 445 -16.99 -50.27 8.37
N ARG A 446 -15.85 -50.79 7.88
CA ARG A 446 -15.70 -51.11 6.45
C ARG A 446 -14.62 -52.14 6.16
N TRP A 447 -14.76 -52.77 5.00
CA TRP A 447 -13.76 -53.68 4.40
C TRP A 447 -12.60 -52.93 3.73
N ALA A 448 -11.42 -53.55 3.72
CA ALA A 448 -10.29 -53.20 2.86
C ALA A 448 -9.40 -54.43 2.56
N TYR A 449 -8.76 -54.44 1.39
CA TYR A 449 -7.83 -55.49 1.00
C TYR A 449 -6.41 -55.20 1.52
N ALA A 450 -5.75 -56.21 2.08
CA ALA A 450 -4.35 -56.16 2.49
C ALA A 450 -3.76 -57.58 2.57
N LYS A 451 -2.49 -57.75 2.18
CA LYS A 451 -1.77 -59.05 2.17
C LYS A 451 -2.56 -60.19 1.47
N GLY A 452 -3.27 -59.89 0.38
CA GLY A 452 -4.10 -60.88 -0.35
C GLY A 452 -5.49 -61.14 0.22
N TYR A 453 -5.77 -60.71 1.46
CA TYR A 453 -7.06 -60.92 2.13
C TYR A 453 -7.93 -59.66 2.15
N LYS A 454 -9.24 -59.85 2.35
CA LYS A 454 -10.22 -58.77 2.58
C LYS A 454 -10.59 -58.73 4.06
N PHE A 455 -10.11 -57.71 4.78
CA PHE A 455 -10.32 -57.57 6.22
C PHE A 455 -11.36 -56.50 6.55
N TYR A 456 -12.11 -56.69 7.64
CA TYR A 456 -13.02 -55.68 8.19
C TYR A 456 -12.35 -54.87 9.32
N PHE A 457 -12.58 -53.56 9.31
CA PHE A 457 -12.09 -52.62 10.33
C PHE A 457 -13.30 -52.04 11.08
N GLY A 458 -13.39 -52.30 12.38
CA GLY A 458 -14.58 -52.02 13.20
C GLY A 458 -14.74 -50.55 13.63
N LYS A 459 -15.60 -50.31 14.63
CA LYS A 459 -16.00 -48.95 15.08
C LYS A 459 -14.85 -48.08 15.59
N ASN A 460 -13.81 -48.71 16.13
CA ASN A 460 -12.58 -48.08 16.61
C ASN A 460 -11.46 -48.05 15.54
N GLY A 461 -11.70 -48.63 14.37
CA GLY A 461 -10.75 -48.78 13.26
C GLY A 461 -9.77 -49.95 13.39
N LYS A 462 -9.82 -50.71 14.49
CA LYS A 462 -9.06 -51.94 14.63
C LYS A 462 -9.59 -52.98 13.64
N ARG A 463 -8.69 -53.74 13.03
CA ARG A 463 -9.02 -54.94 12.27
C ARG A 463 -9.64 -56.00 13.18
N LEU A 464 -10.78 -56.54 12.79
CA LEU A 464 -11.39 -57.65 13.51
C LEU A 464 -10.72 -58.99 13.13
N THR A 465 -10.68 -59.92 14.09
CA THR A 465 -10.24 -61.32 13.92
C THR A 465 -11.39 -62.34 13.96
N ASN A 466 -12.60 -61.87 14.29
CA ASN A 466 -13.86 -62.55 14.01
C ASN A 466 -14.79 -61.54 13.31
N VAL A 467 -15.30 -61.89 12.13
CA VAL A 467 -16.20 -61.05 11.30
C VAL A 467 -17.54 -61.72 10.98
N GLU A 468 -17.85 -62.85 11.61
CA GLU A 468 -19.12 -63.59 11.46
C GLU A 468 -20.35 -62.68 11.62
N SER A 469 -20.43 -61.90 12.70
CA SER A 469 -21.55 -60.98 12.95
C SER A 469 -21.63 -59.78 11.98
N ILE A 470 -20.62 -59.61 11.12
CA ILE A 470 -20.59 -58.60 10.04
C ILE A 470 -21.04 -59.20 8.70
N LEU A 471 -20.83 -60.50 8.51
CA LEU A 471 -21.19 -61.25 7.30
C LEU A 471 -22.61 -61.82 7.38
N GLY A 472 -23.03 -62.26 8.57
CA GLY A 472 -24.21 -63.13 8.74
C GLY A 472 -23.94 -64.57 8.30
N PRO A 473 -24.98 -65.41 8.22
CA PRO A 473 -24.89 -66.76 7.62
C PRO A 473 -24.36 -66.68 6.18
N GLN A 474 -23.68 -67.74 5.72
CA GLN A 474 -23.05 -67.81 4.40
C GLN A 474 -23.30 -69.18 3.77
N ASP A 475 -23.51 -69.22 2.46
CA ASP A 475 -23.86 -70.45 1.73
C ASP A 475 -22.70 -71.45 1.61
N SER A 476 -21.46 -70.97 1.78
CA SER A 476 -20.25 -71.78 1.61
C SER A 476 -19.04 -71.22 2.35
N TYR A 477 -18.19 -72.14 2.82
CA TYR A 477 -16.94 -71.85 3.50
C TYR A 477 -15.79 -72.63 2.85
N GLU A 478 -14.55 -72.20 3.09
CA GLU A 478 -13.35 -73.02 2.89
C GLU A 478 -12.55 -73.03 4.20
N ILE A 479 -12.07 -74.22 4.58
CA ILE A 479 -11.30 -74.46 5.80
C ILE A 479 -9.83 -74.62 5.42
N MET A 480 -8.93 -73.85 6.05
CA MET A 480 -7.49 -74.08 5.92
C MET A 480 -6.89 -74.46 7.27
N VAL A 481 -6.10 -75.54 7.31
CA VAL A 481 -5.43 -76.04 8.51
C VAL A 481 -3.92 -75.90 8.31
N ASN A 482 -3.28 -75.04 9.11
CA ASN A 482 -1.83 -74.98 9.17
C ASN A 482 -1.36 -75.85 10.35
N LYS A 483 -0.79 -77.03 10.05
CA LYS A 483 -0.25 -77.94 11.08
C LYS A 483 0.91 -77.30 11.84
N THR A 484 1.84 -76.67 11.15
CA THR A 484 3.05 -76.05 11.74
C THR A 484 2.70 -75.01 12.79
N THR A 485 1.73 -74.13 12.49
CA THR A 485 1.29 -73.12 13.47
C THR A 485 0.17 -73.61 14.36
N ASN A 486 -0.42 -74.80 14.16
CA ASN A 486 -1.55 -75.34 14.91
C ASN A 486 -2.75 -74.35 14.94
N VAL A 487 -3.16 -73.92 13.74
CA VAL A 487 -4.29 -72.98 13.53
C VAL A 487 -5.18 -73.47 12.38
N VAL A 488 -6.49 -73.54 12.64
CA VAL A 488 -7.52 -73.63 11.59
C VAL A 488 -8.01 -72.21 11.29
N THR A 489 -8.15 -71.84 10.02
CA THR A 489 -8.78 -70.57 9.59
C THR A 489 -9.93 -70.86 8.65
N ILE A 490 -11.07 -70.23 8.92
CA ILE A 490 -12.27 -70.32 8.09
C ILE A 490 -12.33 -69.12 7.15
N TYR A 491 -12.66 -69.36 5.89
CA TYR A 491 -12.80 -68.34 4.86
C TYR A 491 -14.16 -68.37 4.18
N VAL A 492 -14.62 -67.23 3.68
CA VAL A 492 -15.80 -67.10 2.80
C VAL A 492 -15.42 -66.47 1.46
N LYS A 493 -16.27 -66.71 0.46
CA LYS A 493 -16.06 -66.35 -0.93
C LYS A 493 -16.24 -64.83 -1.16
N ASP A 494 -15.22 -64.18 -1.70
CA ASP A 494 -15.26 -62.77 -2.13
C ASP A 494 -15.68 -62.64 -3.62
N GLY A 495 -16.87 -63.15 -3.93
CA GLY A 495 -17.35 -63.28 -5.31
C GLY A 495 -16.36 -64.07 -6.18
N ASN A 496 -15.94 -63.46 -7.30
CA ASN A 496 -15.03 -64.11 -8.26
C ASN A 496 -13.57 -64.18 -7.78
N LYS A 497 -13.20 -63.63 -6.62
CA LYS A 497 -11.83 -63.74 -6.07
C LYS A 497 -11.60 -64.98 -5.21
N GLY A 498 -12.58 -65.88 -5.11
CA GLY A 498 -12.50 -67.07 -4.26
C GLY A 498 -12.48 -66.73 -2.77
N TYR A 499 -12.05 -67.69 -1.95
CA TYR A 499 -12.13 -67.65 -0.48
C TYR A 499 -11.05 -66.75 0.15
N THR A 500 -11.18 -65.43 0.00
CA THR A 500 -10.19 -64.42 0.46
C THR A 500 -10.65 -63.56 1.63
N ILE A 501 -11.84 -63.81 2.18
CA ILE A 501 -12.33 -63.19 3.42
C ILE A 501 -12.12 -64.19 4.56
N PRO A 502 -11.09 -64.02 5.41
CA PRO A 502 -10.95 -64.82 6.63
C PRO A 502 -12.02 -64.39 7.63
N VAL A 503 -12.84 -65.35 8.08
CA VAL A 503 -13.99 -65.14 8.97
C VAL A 503 -13.56 -65.15 10.43
N LYS A 504 -12.89 -66.22 10.84
CA LYS A 504 -12.38 -66.50 12.18
C LYS A 504 -11.26 -67.53 12.11
N ALA A 505 -10.51 -67.67 13.19
CA ALA A 505 -9.52 -68.73 13.36
C ALA A 505 -9.76 -69.49 14.67
N PHE A 506 -9.36 -70.75 14.69
CA PHE A 506 -9.42 -71.65 15.84
C PHE A 506 -8.01 -72.14 16.18
N VAL A 507 -7.75 -72.32 17.47
CA VAL A 507 -6.56 -73.04 17.94
C VAL A 507 -6.87 -74.54 17.84
N CYS A 508 -5.95 -75.31 17.27
CA CYS A 508 -6.11 -76.75 17.14
C CYS A 508 -4.87 -77.51 17.62
N SER A 509 -4.96 -78.83 17.64
CA SER A 509 -3.82 -79.73 17.80
C SER A 509 -3.92 -80.86 16.79
N GLY A 510 -3.05 -80.82 15.78
CA GLY A 510 -2.85 -81.92 14.85
C GLY A 510 -1.82 -82.94 15.37
N GLY A 511 -1.48 -83.88 14.49
CA GLY A 511 -0.41 -84.86 14.68
C GLY A 511 0.52 -84.85 13.47
N ASP A 512 1.68 -85.47 13.59
CA ASP A 512 2.61 -85.58 12.44
C ASP A 512 1.97 -86.36 11.29
N SER A 513 1.21 -87.40 11.63
CA SER A 513 0.36 -88.23 10.75
C SER A 513 -0.88 -87.53 10.18
N THR A 514 -1.18 -86.26 10.52
CA THR A 514 -2.25 -85.53 9.82
C THR A 514 -1.82 -85.32 8.35
N PRO A 515 -2.59 -85.82 7.36
CA PRO A 515 -2.20 -85.77 5.96
C PRO A 515 -2.23 -84.35 5.40
N LEU A 516 -1.33 -84.06 4.47
CA LEU A 516 -1.28 -82.81 3.72
C LEU A 516 -2.08 -82.96 2.42
N GLY A 517 -2.85 -81.95 2.03
CA GLY A 517 -3.63 -82.02 0.80
C GLY A 517 -4.90 -81.19 0.78
N THR A 518 -5.74 -81.47 -0.21
CA THR A 518 -7.09 -80.92 -0.34
C THR A 518 -8.11 -82.04 -0.15
N PHE A 519 -9.06 -81.82 0.77
CA PHE A 519 -10.09 -82.78 1.15
C PHE A 519 -11.47 -82.09 1.13
N TYR A 520 -12.54 -82.87 1.28
CA TYR A 520 -13.92 -82.38 1.26
C TYR A 520 -14.74 -83.10 2.31
N ILE A 521 -15.48 -82.36 3.15
CA ILE A 521 -16.27 -82.95 4.25
C ILE A 521 -17.29 -83.97 3.69
N PRO A 522 -17.19 -85.27 4.01
CA PRO A 522 -18.11 -86.27 3.46
C PRO A 522 -19.15 -86.77 4.47
N ALA A 523 -18.86 -86.69 5.78
CA ALA A 523 -19.75 -87.15 6.85
C ALA A 523 -19.48 -86.41 8.18
N LYS A 524 -20.45 -86.47 9.10
CA LYS A 524 -20.39 -85.85 10.44
C LYS A 524 -21.15 -86.68 11.48
N TRP A 525 -20.70 -86.65 12.73
CA TRP A 525 -21.37 -87.32 13.86
C TRP A 525 -21.29 -86.50 15.15
N ARG A 526 -22.41 -86.39 15.87
CA ARG A 526 -22.48 -85.68 17.16
C ARG A 526 -21.50 -86.23 18.20
N TRP A 527 -21.37 -87.55 18.24
CA TRP A 527 -20.44 -88.32 19.05
C TRP A 527 -19.85 -89.44 18.18
N LEU A 528 -18.58 -89.80 18.39
CA LEU A 528 -17.91 -90.88 17.67
C LEU A 528 -16.84 -91.49 18.58
N SER A 529 -16.73 -92.82 18.57
CA SER A 529 -15.62 -93.53 19.23
C SER A 529 -14.34 -93.31 18.43
N LEU A 530 -13.26 -93.00 19.14
CA LEU A 530 -11.93 -92.71 18.60
C LEU A 530 -10.96 -93.83 18.97
N VAL A 531 -9.80 -93.86 18.30
CA VAL A 531 -8.70 -94.76 18.64
C VAL A 531 -8.26 -94.55 20.08
N GLY A 532 -8.27 -95.62 20.89
CA GLY A 532 -7.85 -95.61 22.29
C GLY A 532 -8.98 -95.52 23.33
N ASN A 533 -10.17 -96.06 23.03
CA ASN A 533 -11.34 -96.11 23.93
C ASN A 533 -11.69 -94.74 24.52
N CYS A 534 -11.81 -93.73 23.66
CA CYS A 534 -12.25 -92.39 24.03
C CYS A 534 -13.17 -91.82 22.95
N TYR A 535 -13.90 -90.75 23.25
CA TYR A 535 -14.96 -90.23 22.41
C TYR A 535 -14.70 -88.78 21.97
N GLY A 536 -15.01 -88.48 20.72
CA GLY A 536 -15.00 -87.11 20.18
C GLY A 536 -16.41 -86.53 20.12
N GLN A 537 -16.55 -85.23 20.39
CA GLN A 537 -17.76 -84.46 20.12
C GLN A 537 -17.64 -83.68 18.81
N TRP A 538 -18.79 -83.46 18.15
CA TRP A 538 -18.93 -82.57 16.99
C TRP A 538 -18.02 -82.97 15.82
N ASN A 539 -17.91 -84.28 15.60
CA ASN A 539 -16.98 -84.90 14.68
C ASN A 539 -17.36 -84.57 13.24
N THR A 540 -16.38 -84.11 12.47
CA THR A 540 -16.51 -83.77 11.06
C THR A 540 -15.36 -84.44 10.31
N LEU A 541 -15.69 -85.38 9.42
CA LEU A 541 -14.69 -86.19 8.73
C LEU A 541 -13.93 -85.36 7.67
N ILE A 542 -12.63 -85.58 7.60
CA ILE A 542 -11.73 -84.97 6.60
C ILE A 542 -11.46 -85.98 5.47
N THR A 543 -11.10 -87.22 5.83
CA THR A 543 -10.75 -88.28 4.88
C THR A 543 -11.08 -89.66 5.49
N TYR A 544 -11.61 -90.56 4.67
CA TYR A 544 -11.89 -91.96 5.07
C TYR A 544 -10.63 -92.81 5.14
N GLU A 545 -9.69 -92.62 4.20
CA GLU A 545 -8.51 -93.49 4.02
C GLU A 545 -7.64 -93.50 5.29
N GLU A 546 -7.35 -92.32 5.83
CA GLU A 546 -6.57 -92.16 7.06
C GLU A 546 -7.47 -91.96 8.32
N SER A 547 -8.79 -92.01 8.16
CA SER A 547 -9.79 -91.85 9.24
C SER A 547 -9.64 -90.57 10.08
N ILE A 548 -9.29 -89.45 9.43
CA ILE A 548 -8.93 -88.19 10.09
C ILE A 548 -10.15 -87.27 10.25
N LEU A 549 -10.36 -86.76 11.45
CA LEU A 549 -11.51 -85.95 11.84
C LEU A 549 -11.07 -84.56 12.32
N PHE A 550 -11.89 -83.53 12.08
CA PHE A 550 -12.03 -82.44 13.05
C PHE A 550 -12.94 -82.94 14.17
N HIS A 551 -12.52 -82.80 15.43
CA HIS A 551 -13.36 -83.11 16.58
C HIS A 551 -12.94 -82.26 17.78
N SER A 552 -13.78 -82.23 18.82
CA SER A 552 -13.38 -81.68 20.11
C SER A 552 -12.13 -82.39 20.66
N VAL A 553 -11.47 -81.84 21.67
CA VAL A 553 -10.64 -82.66 22.57
C VAL A 553 -11.47 -83.83 23.08
N TYR A 554 -10.84 -84.98 23.31
CA TYR A 554 -11.53 -86.24 23.59
C TYR A 554 -12.02 -86.34 25.04
N TYR A 555 -13.01 -87.20 25.21
CA TYR A 555 -13.71 -87.51 26.45
C TYR A 555 -13.53 -88.99 26.76
N ASP A 556 -13.52 -89.37 28.03
CA ASP A 556 -13.36 -90.78 28.42
C ASP A 556 -14.66 -91.57 28.14
N GLU A 557 -15.82 -90.92 28.26
CA GLU A 557 -17.15 -91.49 27.99
C GLU A 557 -17.93 -90.65 26.96
N VAL A 558 -19.13 -91.13 26.56
CA VAL A 558 -20.12 -90.34 25.79
C VAL A 558 -20.84 -89.30 26.68
N ASP A 559 -20.07 -88.61 27.53
CA ASP A 559 -20.52 -87.60 28.48
C ASP A 559 -19.60 -86.38 28.40
N ALA A 560 -20.20 -85.20 28.22
CA ALA A 560 -19.50 -83.93 28.11
C ALA A 560 -18.85 -83.44 29.43
N ASP A 561 -19.06 -84.14 30.56
CA ASP A 561 -18.37 -83.92 31.85
C ASP A 561 -17.13 -84.80 32.06
N THR A 562 -16.71 -85.58 31.05
CA THR A 562 -15.53 -86.47 31.08
C THR A 562 -14.38 -86.02 30.18
N LEU A 563 -14.23 -84.71 29.95
CA LEU A 563 -13.17 -84.13 29.10
C LEU A 563 -11.78 -84.48 29.63
N SER A 564 -10.90 -84.95 28.75
CA SER A 564 -9.47 -85.05 29.05
C SER A 564 -8.84 -83.65 29.18
N VAL A 565 -8.79 -83.15 30.42
CA VAL A 565 -8.22 -81.85 30.81
C VAL A 565 -6.78 -81.69 30.30
N ASP A 566 -5.97 -82.75 30.41
CA ASP A 566 -4.58 -82.76 29.97
C ASP A 566 -4.43 -82.65 28.45
N ALA A 567 -5.32 -83.29 27.69
CA ALA A 567 -5.36 -83.15 26.23
C ALA A 567 -5.85 -81.75 25.83
N TYR A 568 -6.78 -81.16 26.58
CA TYR A 568 -7.26 -79.80 26.34
C TYR A 568 -6.16 -78.77 26.60
N ASN A 569 -5.42 -78.93 27.69
CA ASN A 569 -4.29 -78.05 28.05
C ASN A 569 -3.09 -78.13 27.09
N LYS A 570 -3.08 -79.12 26.18
CA LYS A 570 -2.12 -79.28 25.08
C LYS A 570 -2.57 -78.63 23.76
N LEU A 571 -3.79 -78.08 23.68
CA LEU A 571 -4.27 -77.38 22.47
C LEU A 571 -3.26 -76.33 22.00
N GLY A 572 -3.08 -76.23 20.69
CA GLY A 572 -2.09 -75.34 20.06
C GLY A 572 -0.68 -75.92 19.95
N THR A 573 -0.47 -77.18 20.38
CA THR A 573 0.74 -77.99 20.17
C THR A 573 0.46 -79.21 19.28
N THR A 574 1.46 -79.77 18.62
CA THR A 574 1.32 -81.02 17.86
C THR A 574 1.33 -82.20 18.83
N CYS A 575 0.19 -82.87 19.01
CA CYS A 575 0.01 -83.87 20.07
C CYS A 575 -1.12 -84.90 19.82
N SER A 576 -1.64 -85.00 18.60
CA SER A 576 -2.63 -86.02 18.22
C SER A 576 -2.00 -87.16 17.44
N HIS A 577 -2.71 -88.28 17.32
CA HIS A 577 -2.34 -89.40 16.44
C HIS A 577 -2.80 -89.20 14.98
N GLY A 578 -3.25 -87.99 14.61
CA GLY A 578 -3.60 -87.62 13.23
C GLY A 578 -4.81 -86.66 13.14
N CYS A 579 -5.82 -86.85 13.99
CA CYS A 579 -7.02 -86.01 13.99
C CYS A 579 -6.75 -84.55 14.43
N ILE A 580 -7.52 -83.60 13.89
CA ILE A 580 -7.45 -82.19 14.28
C ILE A 580 -8.35 -81.96 15.51
N ARG A 581 -7.73 -81.95 16.69
CA ARG A 581 -8.40 -81.64 17.95
C ARG A 581 -8.65 -80.14 18.07
N LEU A 582 -9.85 -79.77 18.50
CA LEU A 582 -10.32 -78.39 18.68
C LEU A 582 -10.97 -78.24 20.06
N LYS A 583 -11.24 -77.00 20.48
CA LYS A 583 -12.23 -76.78 21.56
C LYS A 583 -13.61 -77.21 21.06
N ALA A 584 -14.46 -77.75 21.93
CA ALA A 584 -15.78 -78.26 21.59
C ALA A 584 -16.66 -77.23 20.85
N GLY A 585 -16.64 -75.96 21.25
CA GLY A 585 -17.36 -74.89 20.55
C GLY A 585 -16.83 -74.59 19.14
N ASP A 586 -15.51 -74.71 18.93
CA ASP A 586 -14.89 -74.52 17.61
C ASP A 586 -15.18 -75.72 16.69
N ALA A 587 -15.14 -76.95 17.25
CA ALA A 587 -15.55 -78.17 16.55
C ALA A 587 -17.04 -78.13 16.17
N LYS A 588 -17.90 -77.75 17.12
CA LYS A 588 -19.33 -77.53 16.87
C LYS A 588 -19.57 -76.49 15.79
N TRP A 589 -18.79 -75.40 15.78
CA TRP A 589 -18.94 -74.39 14.74
C TRP A 589 -18.73 -74.96 13.34
N ILE A 590 -17.71 -75.80 13.14
CA ILE A 590 -17.47 -76.52 11.87
C ILE A 590 -18.59 -77.53 11.59
N TYR A 591 -19.04 -78.26 12.63
CA TYR A 591 -20.14 -79.22 12.53
C TYR A 591 -21.46 -78.57 12.08
N ASP A 592 -21.79 -77.38 12.59
CA ASP A 592 -23.02 -76.66 12.25
C ASP A 592 -22.92 -75.93 10.89
N ASN A 593 -21.81 -75.23 10.61
CA ASN A 593 -21.76 -74.21 9.55
C ASN A 593 -21.15 -74.70 8.22
N CYS A 594 -20.31 -75.73 8.23
CA CYS A 594 -19.59 -76.17 7.03
C CYS A 594 -20.28 -77.38 6.38
N SER A 595 -21.18 -77.17 5.42
CA SER A 595 -21.92 -78.22 4.71
C SER A 595 -21.03 -79.35 4.16
N LEU A 596 -21.62 -80.52 3.91
CA LEU A 596 -20.95 -81.59 3.16
C LEU A 596 -20.44 -81.05 1.81
N GLY A 597 -19.27 -81.49 1.38
CA GLY A 597 -18.56 -80.92 0.23
C GLY A 597 -17.81 -79.61 0.51
N THR A 598 -17.81 -79.08 1.74
CA THR A 598 -16.91 -77.97 2.12
C THR A 598 -15.46 -78.38 1.93
N LYS A 599 -14.70 -77.57 1.18
CA LYS A 599 -13.27 -77.78 0.92
C LYS A 599 -12.44 -77.55 2.18
N ILE A 600 -11.51 -78.45 2.43
CA ILE A 600 -10.49 -78.39 3.47
C ILE A 600 -9.12 -78.41 2.79
N THR A 601 -8.20 -77.53 3.17
CA THR A 601 -6.81 -77.55 2.73
C THR A 601 -5.90 -77.69 3.94
N ILE A 602 -5.17 -78.80 4.07
CA ILE A 602 -4.19 -79.03 5.15
C ILE A 602 -2.79 -78.83 4.59
N PHE A 603 -2.01 -77.97 5.25
CA PHE A 603 -0.68 -77.55 4.82
C PHE A 603 0.24 -77.24 6.00
N GLU A 604 1.52 -77.07 5.69
CA GLU A 604 2.56 -76.68 6.64
C GLU A 604 3.20 -75.36 6.19
N SER A 605 3.31 -74.40 7.11
CA SER A 605 3.98 -73.12 6.84
C SER A 605 4.30 -72.36 8.12
N ASN A 606 5.52 -71.84 8.20
CA ASN A 606 5.93 -70.88 9.23
C ASN A 606 5.47 -69.43 8.94
N ALA A 607 4.75 -69.18 7.84
CA ALA A 607 4.22 -67.86 7.53
C ALA A 607 3.02 -67.50 8.42
N ASP A 608 2.99 -66.26 8.93
CA ASP A 608 1.83 -65.68 9.60
C ASP A 608 0.57 -65.81 8.72
N GLY A 609 -0.44 -66.53 9.23
CA GLY A 609 -1.77 -66.56 8.64
C GLY A 609 -2.46 -65.18 8.70
N PRO A 610 -3.69 -65.05 8.15
CA PRO A 610 -4.43 -63.80 8.24
C PRO A 610 -4.69 -63.39 9.70
N PHE A 611 -4.92 -64.33 10.61
CA PHE A 611 -5.15 -64.08 12.02
C PHE A 611 -4.03 -64.69 12.88
N PRO A 612 -3.69 -64.08 14.03
CA PRO A 612 -2.81 -64.71 15.00
C PRO A 612 -3.46 -66.00 15.55
N LYS A 613 -2.64 -66.93 16.06
CA LYS A 613 -3.13 -68.10 16.81
C LYS A 613 -4.08 -67.61 17.93
N PRO A 614 -5.33 -68.11 17.99
CA PRO A 614 -6.23 -67.81 19.09
C PRO A 614 -5.64 -68.29 20.42
N SER A 615 -5.75 -67.47 21.47
CA SER A 615 -5.52 -67.94 22.83
C SER A 615 -6.74 -68.70 23.36
N PHE A 616 -6.51 -69.56 24.34
CA PHE A 616 -7.55 -70.25 25.10
C PHE A 616 -7.14 -70.28 26.57
N VAL A 617 -8.11 -70.50 27.47
CA VAL A 617 -7.87 -70.57 28.91
C VAL A 617 -7.56 -72.02 29.27
N LYS A 618 -6.46 -72.26 29.99
CA LYS A 618 -6.15 -73.60 30.51
C LYS A 618 -7.11 -73.99 31.65
N LEU A 619 -7.46 -75.26 31.70
CA LEU A 619 -8.37 -75.85 32.68
C LEU A 619 -7.55 -76.41 33.86
N ASN A 620 -8.13 -76.42 35.07
CA ASN A 620 -7.58 -77.18 36.19
C ASN A 620 -8.07 -78.64 36.11
N SER A 621 -7.42 -79.55 36.83
CA SER A 621 -7.73 -80.99 36.80
C SER A 621 -9.17 -81.34 37.19
N SER A 622 -9.86 -80.48 37.94
CA SER A 622 -11.26 -80.66 38.33
C SER A 622 -12.30 -80.04 37.37
N HIS A 623 -11.86 -79.39 36.29
CA HIS A 623 -12.73 -78.80 35.27
C HIS A 623 -12.79 -79.73 34.05
N THR A 624 -13.49 -80.85 34.22
CA THR A 624 -13.63 -81.95 33.25
C THR A 624 -14.68 -81.69 32.16
N TRP A 625 -14.97 -80.44 31.83
CA TRP A 625 -15.85 -80.08 30.72
C TRP A 625 -15.26 -78.93 29.90
N ASP A 626 -15.58 -78.84 28.61
CA ASP A 626 -15.04 -77.76 27.78
C ASP A 626 -15.89 -76.49 28.02
N PRO A 627 -15.30 -75.35 28.44
CA PRO A 627 -16.08 -74.13 28.66
C PRO A 627 -16.74 -73.63 27.37
N THR A 628 -16.19 -73.93 26.19
CA THR A 628 -16.77 -73.51 24.92
C THR A 628 -17.82 -74.46 24.36
N ASP A 629 -18.08 -75.61 24.99
CA ASP A 629 -19.20 -76.47 24.58
C ASP A 629 -20.52 -75.80 24.96
N PRO A 630 -21.43 -75.47 24.01
CA PRO A 630 -22.72 -74.89 24.33
C PRO A 630 -23.58 -75.77 25.24
N ASN A 631 -23.35 -77.09 25.25
CA ASN A 631 -24.03 -78.02 26.16
C ASN A 631 -23.52 -77.92 27.60
N MET A 632 -22.30 -77.41 27.85
CA MET A 632 -21.66 -77.34 29.18
C MET A 632 -21.37 -75.91 29.65
N ALA A 633 -21.55 -74.91 28.78
CA ALA A 633 -21.38 -73.49 29.08
C ALA A 633 -22.18 -73.02 30.30
N TYR A 634 -23.31 -73.68 30.64
CA TYR A 634 -24.09 -73.37 31.83
C TYR A 634 -23.32 -73.67 33.13
N LYS A 635 -22.61 -74.82 33.24
CA LYS A 635 -21.82 -75.17 34.43
C LYS A 635 -20.76 -74.13 34.73
N CYS A 636 -20.13 -73.55 33.70
CA CYS A 636 -19.18 -72.46 33.90
C CYS A 636 -19.85 -71.16 34.38
N LYS A 637 -21.04 -70.83 33.88
CA LYS A 637 -21.80 -69.64 34.31
C LYS A 637 -22.22 -69.76 35.77
N GLU A 638 -22.66 -70.94 36.20
CA GLU A 638 -23.02 -71.27 37.58
C GLU A 638 -21.81 -71.27 38.53
N ARG A 639 -20.72 -71.94 38.13
CA ARG A 639 -19.48 -72.06 38.93
C ARG A 639 -18.57 -70.83 38.83
N GLY A 640 -18.97 -69.78 38.12
CA GLY A 640 -18.20 -68.55 37.95
C GLY A 640 -16.86 -68.71 37.20
N CYS A 641 -16.70 -69.79 36.43
CA CYS A 641 -15.46 -70.11 35.75
C CYS A 641 -15.15 -69.12 34.61
N HIS A 642 -13.87 -68.73 34.49
CA HIS A 642 -13.30 -68.07 33.30
C HIS A 642 -14.05 -66.82 32.80
N LYS A 643 -13.95 -65.72 33.57
CA LYS A 643 -14.50 -64.41 33.19
C LYS A 643 -13.97 -63.96 31.81
N GLY A 644 -14.89 -63.73 30.87
CA GLY A 644 -14.58 -63.18 29.54
C GLY A 644 -14.49 -64.17 28.38
N ILE A 645 -14.81 -65.46 28.60
CA ILE A 645 -15.08 -66.39 27.49
C ILE A 645 -16.38 -65.98 26.78
N ALA A 646 -16.38 -66.04 25.45
CA ALA A 646 -17.58 -65.99 24.64
C ALA A 646 -18.18 -67.40 24.58
N TRP A 647 -19.35 -67.57 25.22
CA TRP A 647 -20.14 -68.80 25.27
C TRP A 647 -21.02 -68.94 24.03
#